data_AF-A0A4R1PU46-F1
#
_entry.id   AF-A0A4R1PU46-F1
#
_cell.length_a   1.000
_cell.length_b   1.000
_cell.length_c   1.000
_cell.angle_alpha   90.00
_cell.angle_beta   90.00
_cell.angle_gamma   90.00
#
_symmetry.space_group_name_H-M   'P 1'
#
loop_
_entity.id
_entity.type
_entity.pdbx_description
1 polymer ?
#
loop_
_entity_poly.entity_id
_entity_poly.type
_entity_poly.pdbx_seq_one_letter_code
_entity_poly.pdbx_strand_id
1 'polypeptide(L)'
;MSMDIAARLARSQDISGKAKKLFEKRARIAQENLRERVHKAWEKEMAGLTARPLTPWSLWNAWYRYGVDAAQRSVLFWDTLRQRGNNYLEHLQQGQPPLLHFDHETVLDGRTFERPVNYALLRILPPPGVQLDPRLRPYMILDPRAGHGPGIGGFKDDSQVGVALREGHPVYFVIFFREPEPGQTLLDVCAAEQRFVRKVRELHPDSPKPVLVGNCQGGWAAMMLATSDPDATGPVVINGSPMSYWGGAWQEGEGDNPMRYAGGLLGGTWLASFASDLGNGVFDGAWLVQNFESLNPANTYWDKYYHLFANIDTEPPRFLEFERWWGGYFLMNREEIEWITRNLFVGNKLWSGETRSGSGKAFDLRDIKSPIILFASLGDNITPPQQAFNWVADVYGSTEEIKARGQVIVGLLHQDIGHLGIFVSGKVARKEHAQIVEVLKSIEMLPPGLYGMSIGERRGDDGRVEYAVEFHEHRLEEVSARLNRLQRADEKPFETVAALSEFNQRAYQIFAQPLVQALSSERSAKALREFHPLRVQHWAISDRNPWLWWLRPAAAAVKAQRQTADTDDQPHHSEKLASELISASLDYYRAMRDALGEALFFQTYGTLFALYLADRPGAEQPVAAAVAEPREQPFIQETLAAIGEGGYSEAFARVAALLTGKGDVPLSRLVAKQEIARDYVDLLPTLPAEEWRRIRGEQEIIVSYEPEQAIATLPALLAETEERDRLLVLLERLMADERVQRSKPTAEQQAMLERIRDVLGGKPAPRQRIAAVKKKA
;
A
#
# COMPACT_ATOMS: atom_id res chain seq x y z
N MET A 1 46.61 -9.86 10.19
CA MET A 1 45.91 -10.04 8.90
C MET A 1 45.30 -11.43 8.70
N SER A 2 45.87 -12.55 9.17
CA SER A 2 45.25 -13.88 8.97
C SER A 2 44.02 -14.18 9.86
N MET A 3 43.94 -13.59 11.06
CA MET A 3 42.79 -13.76 11.97
C MET A 3 41.48 -13.16 11.43
N ASP A 4 41.55 -12.17 10.53
CA ASP A 4 40.38 -11.49 9.94
C ASP A 4 39.73 -12.35 8.83
N ILE A 5 40.55 -13.03 8.01
CA ILE A 5 40.07 -13.89 6.92
C ILE A 5 39.34 -15.13 7.46
N ALA A 6 39.85 -15.74 8.54
CA ALA A 6 39.21 -16.90 9.17
C ALA A 6 37.82 -16.53 9.73
N ALA A 7 37.69 -15.36 10.35
CA ALA A 7 36.42 -14.85 10.85
C ALA A 7 35.43 -14.55 9.70
N ARG A 8 35.89 -13.93 8.61
CA ARG A 8 35.06 -13.69 7.40
C ARG A 8 34.59 -14.98 6.74
N LEU A 9 35.47 -15.98 6.62
CA LEU A 9 35.12 -17.30 6.10
C LEU A 9 34.12 -18.03 7.00
N ALA A 10 34.30 -17.97 8.33
CA ALA A 10 33.35 -18.54 9.27
C ALA A 10 31.96 -17.89 9.18
N ARG A 11 31.88 -16.56 9.06
CA ARG A 11 30.63 -15.83 8.83
C ARG A 11 29.95 -16.24 7.51
N SER A 12 30.74 -16.37 6.43
CA SER A 12 30.23 -16.85 5.14
C SER A 12 29.69 -18.29 5.23
N GLN A 13 30.37 -19.19 5.95
CA GLN A 13 29.90 -20.57 6.16
C GLN A 13 28.60 -20.61 6.97
N ASP A 14 28.46 -19.77 8.00
CA ASP A 14 27.22 -19.65 8.79
C ASP A 14 26.04 -19.16 7.93
N ILE A 15 26.23 -18.11 7.11
CA ILE A 15 25.21 -17.60 6.19
C ILE A 15 24.80 -18.69 5.20
N SER A 16 25.77 -19.39 4.59
CA SER A 16 25.49 -20.49 3.67
C SER A 16 24.72 -21.63 4.36
N GLY A 17 25.04 -21.95 5.61
CA GLY A 17 24.33 -22.94 6.41
C GLY A 17 22.89 -22.53 6.72
N LYS A 18 22.66 -21.26 7.07
CA LYS A 18 21.32 -20.69 7.31
C LYS A 18 20.47 -20.67 6.03
N ALA A 19 21.03 -20.23 4.91
CA ALA A 19 20.36 -20.23 3.62
C ALA A 19 19.94 -21.64 3.18
N LYS A 20 20.80 -22.64 3.41
CA LYS A 20 20.45 -24.06 3.15
C LYS A 20 19.29 -24.54 4.01
N LYS A 21 19.31 -24.27 5.33
CA LYS A 21 18.21 -24.67 6.24
C LYS A 21 16.90 -23.99 5.89
N LEU A 22 16.94 -22.72 5.48
CA LEU A 22 15.79 -21.98 4.99
C LEU A 22 15.19 -22.65 3.74
N PHE A 23 16.03 -22.94 2.74
CA PHE A 23 15.61 -23.64 1.54
C PHE A 23 14.96 -24.99 1.86
N GLU A 24 15.60 -25.81 2.70
CA GLU A 24 15.06 -27.10 3.13
C GLU A 24 13.69 -26.96 3.81
N LYS A 25 13.53 -25.93 4.66
CA LYS A 25 12.24 -25.63 5.31
C LYS A 25 11.17 -25.22 4.28
N ARG A 26 11.49 -24.30 3.37
CA ARG A 26 10.56 -23.83 2.32
C ARG A 26 10.16 -24.97 1.38
N ALA A 27 11.11 -25.77 0.94
CA ALA A 27 10.87 -26.93 0.08
C ALA A 27 9.97 -27.98 0.77
N ARG A 28 10.17 -28.21 2.08
CA ARG A 28 9.31 -29.11 2.85
C ARG A 28 7.87 -28.59 2.93
N ILE A 29 7.69 -27.30 3.23
CA ILE A 29 6.35 -26.67 3.27
C ILE A 29 5.69 -26.76 1.89
N ALA A 30 6.41 -26.46 0.81
CA ALA A 30 5.89 -26.58 -0.55
C ALA A 30 5.41 -28.02 -0.86
N GLN A 31 6.20 -29.02 -0.45
CA GLN A 31 5.84 -30.43 -0.62
C GLN A 31 4.64 -30.85 0.23
N GLU A 32 4.54 -30.36 1.47
CA GLU A 32 3.39 -30.58 2.36
C GLU A 32 2.13 -29.96 1.76
N ASN A 33 2.18 -28.71 1.31
CA ASN A 33 1.06 -28.01 0.67
C ASN A 33 0.60 -28.71 -0.62
N LEU A 34 1.54 -29.18 -1.46
CA LEU A 34 1.21 -29.97 -2.65
C LEU A 34 0.47 -31.25 -2.26
N ARG A 35 1.01 -32.02 -1.29
CA ARG A 35 0.39 -33.26 -0.82
C ARG A 35 -1.00 -33.02 -0.26
N GLU A 36 -1.17 -31.98 0.55
CA GLU A 36 -2.45 -31.62 1.15
C GLU A 36 -3.48 -31.22 0.10
N ARG A 37 -3.10 -30.37 -0.87
CA ARG A 37 -4.01 -29.98 -1.97
C ARG A 37 -4.39 -31.17 -2.84
N VAL A 38 -3.43 -32.01 -3.23
CA VAL A 38 -3.66 -33.22 -4.02
C VAL A 38 -4.59 -34.18 -3.27
N HIS A 39 -4.34 -34.38 -1.97
CA HIS A 39 -5.16 -35.27 -1.15
C HIS A 39 -6.59 -34.74 -1.00
N LYS A 40 -6.76 -33.45 -0.67
CA LYS A 40 -8.09 -32.81 -0.57
C LYS A 40 -8.85 -32.86 -1.90
N ALA A 41 -8.18 -32.59 -3.02
CA ALA A 41 -8.79 -32.68 -4.35
C ALA A 41 -9.20 -34.13 -4.66
N TRP A 42 -8.33 -35.09 -4.37
CA TRP A 42 -8.62 -36.51 -4.54
C TRP A 42 -9.81 -36.94 -3.69
N GLU A 43 -9.84 -36.65 -2.40
CA GLU A 43 -10.94 -37.01 -1.50
C GLU A 43 -12.28 -36.40 -1.96
N LYS A 44 -12.28 -35.10 -2.27
CA LYS A 44 -13.47 -34.37 -2.70
C LYS A 44 -14.04 -34.92 -3.99
N GLU A 45 -13.19 -35.09 -5.01
CA GLU A 45 -13.66 -35.48 -6.34
C GLU A 45 -13.87 -37.01 -6.44
N MET A 46 -13.09 -37.85 -5.73
CA MET A 46 -13.30 -39.30 -5.69
C MET A 46 -14.57 -39.70 -4.96
N ALA A 47 -15.01 -38.93 -3.96
CA ALA A 47 -16.32 -39.13 -3.35
C ALA A 47 -17.43 -39.01 -4.43
N GLY A 48 -17.33 -38.03 -5.33
CA GLY A 48 -18.22 -37.90 -6.49
C GLY A 48 -18.07 -39.05 -7.51
N LEU A 49 -16.83 -39.48 -7.78
CA LEU A 49 -16.53 -40.59 -8.71
C LEU A 49 -17.04 -41.95 -8.21
N THR A 50 -17.20 -42.14 -6.90
CA THR A 50 -17.59 -43.43 -6.28
C THR A 50 -19.05 -43.47 -5.79
N ALA A 51 -19.74 -42.32 -5.73
CA ALA A 51 -21.09 -42.22 -5.19
C ALA A 51 -22.21 -42.84 -6.06
N ARG A 52 -21.94 -43.23 -7.32
CA ARG A 52 -22.95 -43.80 -8.23
C ARG A 52 -22.46 -45.08 -8.91
N PRO A 53 -23.09 -46.25 -8.70
CA PRO A 53 -22.83 -47.43 -9.52
C PRO A 53 -23.38 -47.16 -10.93
N LEU A 54 -22.48 -46.86 -11.86
CA LEU A 54 -22.82 -46.59 -13.25
C LEU A 54 -22.78 -47.89 -14.06
N THR A 55 -23.83 -48.14 -14.85
CA THR A 55 -23.78 -49.18 -15.88
C THR A 55 -22.79 -48.75 -16.98
N PRO A 56 -22.16 -49.69 -17.72
CA PRO A 56 -21.27 -49.33 -18.82
C PRO A 56 -21.90 -48.36 -19.83
N TRP A 57 -23.22 -48.50 -20.06
CA TRP A 57 -23.97 -47.62 -20.95
C TRP A 57 -24.16 -46.20 -20.39
N SER A 58 -24.49 -46.05 -19.10
CA SER A 58 -24.63 -44.73 -18.49
C SER A 58 -23.28 -43.99 -18.43
N LEU A 59 -22.20 -44.73 -18.21
CA LEU A 59 -20.84 -44.19 -18.25
C LEU A 59 -20.47 -43.70 -19.66
N TRP A 60 -20.70 -44.51 -20.68
CA TRP A 60 -20.48 -44.12 -22.07
C TRP A 60 -21.25 -42.85 -22.45
N ASN A 61 -22.53 -42.79 -22.08
CA ASN A 61 -23.38 -41.62 -22.37
C ASN A 61 -22.91 -40.35 -21.64
N ALA A 62 -22.44 -40.48 -20.39
CA ALA A 62 -21.85 -39.35 -19.65
C ALA A 62 -20.60 -38.82 -20.35
N TRP A 63 -19.67 -39.69 -20.74
CA TRP A 63 -18.47 -39.30 -21.50
C TRP A 63 -18.78 -38.70 -22.86
N TYR A 64 -19.79 -39.22 -23.58
CA TYR A 64 -20.22 -38.64 -24.85
C TYR A 64 -20.79 -37.22 -24.66
N ARG A 65 -21.70 -37.04 -23.69
CA ARG A 65 -22.29 -35.72 -23.38
C ARG A 65 -21.23 -34.73 -22.94
N TYR A 66 -20.33 -35.15 -22.05
CA TYR A 66 -19.17 -34.37 -21.66
C TYR A 66 -18.29 -34.01 -22.86
N GLY A 67 -18.03 -34.95 -23.77
CA GLY A 67 -17.22 -34.69 -24.97
C GLY A 67 -17.84 -33.62 -25.87
N VAL A 68 -19.16 -33.67 -26.08
CA VAL A 68 -19.90 -32.62 -26.80
C VAL A 68 -19.82 -31.28 -26.06
N ASP A 69 -20.08 -31.30 -24.75
CA ASP A 69 -20.03 -30.13 -23.88
C ASP A 69 -18.65 -29.46 -23.88
N ALA A 70 -17.58 -30.21 -23.62
CA ALA A 70 -16.20 -29.74 -23.61
C ALA A 70 -15.76 -29.21 -24.99
N ALA A 71 -16.20 -29.83 -26.09
CA ALA A 71 -15.95 -29.31 -27.44
C ALA A 71 -16.64 -27.96 -27.66
N GLN A 72 -17.90 -27.82 -27.23
CA GLN A 72 -18.63 -26.57 -27.29
C GLN A 72 -17.98 -25.49 -26.41
N ARG A 73 -17.65 -25.81 -25.15
CA ARG A 73 -16.92 -24.91 -24.24
C ARG A 73 -15.59 -24.47 -24.83
N SER A 74 -14.87 -25.35 -25.52
CA SER A 74 -13.61 -25.03 -26.20
C SER A 74 -13.80 -23.99 -27.31
N VAL A 75 -14.82 -24.16 -28.16
CA VAL A 75 -15.12 -23.18 -29.23
C VAL A 75 -15.44 -21.81 -28.62
N LEU A 76 -16.27 -21.78 -27.58
CA LEU A 76 -16.65 -20.54 -26.89
C LEU A 76 -15.48 -19.89 -26.14
N PHE A 77 -14.61 -20.70 -25.54
CA PHE A 77 -13.37 -20.24 -24.90
C PHE A 77 -12.45 -19.55 -25.90
N TRP A 78 -12.15 -20.20 -27.03
CA TRP A 78 -11.33 -19.60 -28.08
C TRP A 78 -11.97 -18.35 -28.67
N ASP A 79 -13.29 -18.34 -28.87
CA ASP A 79 -13.98 -17.13 -29.35
C ASP A 79 -13.92 -15.99 -28.32
N THR A 80 -13.95 -16.30 -27.02
CA THR A 80 -13.75 -15.31 -25.96
C THR A 80 -12.32 -14.75 -26.00
N LEU A 81 -11.30 -15.59 -26.20
CA LEU A 81 -9.92 -15.11 -26.38
C LEU A 81 -9.74 -14.27 -27.66
N ARG A 82 -10.46 -14.63 -28.75
CA ARG A 82 -10.51 -13.82 -29.99
C ARG A 82 -11.14 -12.45 -29.73
N GLN A 83 -12.24 -12.41 -28.98
CA GLN A 83 -12.89 -11.16 -28.56
C GLN A 83 -11.96 -10.32 -27.68
N ARG A 84 -11.20 -10.93 -26.76
CA ARG A 84 -10.16 -10.24 -25.99
C ARG A 84 -9.14 -9.57 -26.90
N GLY A 85 -8.61 -10.30 -27.88
CA GLY A 85 -7.66 -9.76 -28.85
C GLY A 85 -8.24 -8.60 -29.66
N ASN A 86 -9.50 -8.70 -30.11
CA ASN A 86 -10.19 -7.62 -30.79
C ASN A 86 -10.40 -6.39 -29.90
N ASN A 87 -10.86 -6.57 -28.66
CA ASN A 87 -11.06 -5.48 -27.70
C ASN A 87 -9.74 -4.74 -27.45
N TYR A 88 -8.64 -5.49 -27.32
CA TYR A 88 -7.29 -4.91 -27.20
C TYR A 88 -6.92 -4.05 -28.41
N LEU A 89 -7.16 -4.56 -29.63
CA LEU A 89 -6.85 -3.83 -30.87
C LEU A 89 -7.74 -2.59 -31.07
N GLU A 90 -9.01 -2.67 -30.70
CA GLU A 90 -9.94 -1.54 -30.74
C GLU A 90 -9.51 -0.46 -29.74
N HIS A 91 -9.18 -0.87 -28.51
CA HIS A 91 -8.70 0.05 -27.48
C HIS A 91 -7.38 0.75 -27.88
N LEU A 92 -6.47 0.04 -28.53
CA LEU A 92 -5.27 0.63 -29.13
C LEU A 92 -5.61 1.68 -30.19
N GLN A 93 -6.58 1.42 -31.07
CA GLN A 93 -6.98 2.36 -32.12
C GLN A 93 -7.63 3.62 -31.56
N GLN A 94 -8.33 3.50 -30.42
CA GLN A 94 -8.91 4.63 -29.69
C GLN A 94 -7.86 5.46 -28.91
N GLY A 95 -6.58 5.08 -28.94
CA GLY A 95 -5.52 5.77 -28.19
C GLY A 95 -5.44 5.39 -26.72
N GLN A 96 -6.06 4.27 -26.32
CA GLN A 96 -6.10 3.75 -24.95
C GLN A 96 -6.62 4.77 -23.92
N PRO A 97 -7.88 5.23 -24.07
CA PRO A 97 -8.50 6.12 -23.09
C PRO A 97 -8.55 5.46 -21.69
N PRO A 98 -8.61 6.25 -20.61
CA PRO A 98 -8.71 5.70 -19.25
C PRO A 98 -9.96 4.83 -19.12
N LEU A 99 -9.83 3.69 -18.45
CA LEU A 99 -10.93 2.75 -18.27
C LEU A 99 -11.69 3.07 -16.97
N LEU A 100 -12.33 4.22 -16.93
CA LEU A 100 -13.19 4.64 -15.82
C LEU A 100 -14.64 4.25 -16.11
N HIS A 101 -15.35 3.74 -15.09
CA HIS A 101 -16.79 3.50 -15.17
C HIS A 101 -17.62 4.80 -15.20
N PHE A 102 -17.04 5.87 -14.67
CA PHE A 102 -17.72 7.15 -14.46
C PHE A 102 -17.36 8.16 -15.55
N ASP A 103 -18.36 8.98 -15.93
CA ASP A 103 -18.16 10.14 -16.78
C ASP A 103 -17.24 11.16 -16.09
N HIS A 104 -16.46 11.87 -16.90
CA HIS A 104 -15.44 12.79 -16.37
C HIS A 104 -15.15 13.94 -17.32
N GLU A 105 -14.66 15.03 -16.74
CA GLU A 105 -14.14 16.19 -17.47
C GLU A 105 -12.65 16.40 -17.15
N THR A 106 -11.86 16.79 -18.14
CA THR A 106 -10.46 17.16 -17.92
C THR A 106 -10.37 18.56 -17.35
N VAL A 107 -9.78 18.69 -16.16
CA VAL A 107 -9.58 19.97 -15.46
C VAL A 107 -8.24 20.59 -15.81
N LEU A 108 -7.18 19.77 -15.82
CA LEU A 108 -5.83 20.18 -16.21
C LEU A 108 -5.18 19.09 -17.05
N ASP A 109 -4.51 19.49 -18.12
CA ASP A 109 -3.71 18.63 -18.98
C ASP A 109 -2.23 19.02 -18.85
N GLY A 110 -1.44 18.15 -18.23
CA GLY A 110 -0.02 18.36 -17.96
C GLY A 110 0.82 18.50 -19.23
N ARG A 111 0.34 18.04 -20.39
CA ARG A 111 1.04 18.19 -21.68
C ARG A 111 1.08 19.63 -22.15
N THR A 112 0.19 20.46 -21.61
CA THR A 112 0.10 21.90 -21.92
C THR A 112 0.94 22.77 -20.98
N PHE A 113 1.64 22.16 -20.01
CA PHE A 113 2.47 22.89 -19.07
C PHE A 113 3.81 23.29 -19.69
N GLU A 114 4.50 24.28 -19.09
CA GLU A 114 5.83 24.70 -19.51
C GLU A 114 6.83 23.53 -19.53
N ARG A 115 6.73 22.65 -18.52
CA ARG A 115 7.36 21.33 -18.54
C ARG A 115 6.27 20.29 -18.79
N PRO A 116 6.13 19.81 -20.04
CA PRO A 116 5.04 18.92 -20.40
C PRO A 116 5.22 17.55 -19.74
N VAL A 117 4.13 17.00 -19.21
CA VAL A 117 4.06 15.63 -18.73
C VAL A 117 2.80 14.96 -19.24
N ASN A 118 2.83 13.66 -19.45
CA ASN A 118 1.70 12.89 -19.96
C ASN A 118 0.60 12.63 -18.92
N TYR A 119 0.45 13.49 -17.92
CA TYR A 119 -0.53 13.35 -16.85
C TYR A 119 -1.65 14.38 -16.98
N ALA A 120 -2.85 14.02 -16.54
CA ALA A 120 -3.99 14.94 -16.49
C ALA A 120 -4.81 14.74 -15.21
N LEU A 121 -5.41 15.84 -14.74
CA LEU A 121 -6.37 15.84 -13.65
C LEU A 121 -7.78 15.77 -14.25
N LEU A 122 -8.51 14.73 -13.91
CA LEU A 122 -9.93 14.60 -14.23
C LEU A 122 -10.78 14.95 -13.02
N ARG A 123 -11.95 15.53 -13.26
CA ARG A 123 -13.05 15.60 -12.29
C ARG A 123 -14.09 14.57 -12.68
N ILE A 124 -14.47 13.73 -11.72
CA ILE A 124 -15.50 12.71 -11.93
C ILE A 124 -16.87 13.35 -11.77
N LEU A 125 -17.77 13.08 -12.71
CA LEU A 125 -19.16 13.54 -12.67
C LEU A 125 -20.00 12.55 -11.84
N PRO A 126 -20.92 13.05 -11.00
CA PRO A 126 -21.75 12.17 -10.19
C PRO A 126 -22.71 11.36 -11.07
N PRO A 127 -22.89 10.06 -10.79
CA PRO A 127 -23.91 9.27 -11.46
C PRO A 127 -25.33 9.76 -11.09
N PRO A 128 -26.35 9.41 -11.87
CA PRO A 128 -27.73 9.82 -11.60
C PRO A 128 -28.18 9.47 -10.18
N GLY A 129 -28.70 10.45 -9.45
CA GLY A 129 -29.19 10.29 -8.08
C GLY A 129 -28.17 10.61 -6.98
N VAL A 130 -26.88 10.81 -7.31
CA VAL A 130 -25.86 11.25 -6.37
C VAL A 130 -25.75 12.78 -6.39
N GLN A 131 -25.84 13.40 -5.21
CA GLN A 131 -25.59 14.84 -5.05
C GLN A 131 -24.27 15.07 -4.33
N LEU A 132 -23.42 15.91 -4.91
CA LEU A 132 -22.13 16.27 -4.33
C LEU A 132 -22.26 17.59 -3.56
N ASP A 133 -21.67 17.67 -2.37
CA ASP A 133 -21.53 18.93 -1.63
C ASP A 133 -20.10 19.46 -1.84
N PRO A 134 -19.91 20.61 -2.51
CA PRO A 134 -18.59 21.17 -2.77
C PRO A 134 -17.81 21.57 -1.50
N ARG A 135 -18.48 21.67 -0.34
CA ARG A 135 -17.87 21.96 0.96
C ARG A 135 -17.33 20.71 1.64
N LEU A 136 -17.74 19.52 1.21
CA LEU A 136 -17.14 18.27 1.67
C LEU A 136 -15.73 18.14 1.09
N ARG A 137 -14.87 17.40 1.82
CA ARG A 137 -13.47 17.22 1.46
C ARG A 137 -13.35 16.60 0.06
N PRO A 138 -12.59 17.18 -0.87
CA PRO A 138 -12.31 16.56 -2.16
C PRO A 138 -11.39 15.35 -2.02
N TYR A 139 -11.63 14.32 -2.81
CA TYR A 139 -10.77 13.15 -2.95
C TYR A 139 -9.96 13.26 -4.23
N MET A 140 -8.64 13.08 -4.16
CA MET A 140 -7.78 12.95 -5.33
C MET A 140 -7.17 11.55 -5.34
N ILE A 141 -7.53 10.75 -6.34
CA ILE A 141 -7.09 9.35 -6.46
C ILE A 141 -5.95 9.26 -7.48
N LEU A 142 -4.86 8.59 -7.08
CA LEU A 142 -3.65 8.39 -7.86
C LEU A 142 -3.45 6.89 -8.12
N ASP A 143 -3.59 6.51 -9.38
CA ASP A 143 -3.45 5.12 -9.81
C ASP A 143 -1.98 4.72 -10.05
N PRO A 144 -1.65 3.42 -9.95
CA PRO A 144 -0.30 2.96 -10.15
C PRO A 144 0.11 3.02 -11.62
N ARG A 145 1.31 3.54 -11.89
CA ARG A 145 1.97 3.43 -13.20
C ARG A 145 2.85 2.18 -13.29
N ALA A 146 2.30 1.04 -12.91
CA ALA A 146 3.01 -0.24 -12.83
C ALA A 146 2.98 -1.02 -14.17
N GLY A 147 3.16 -0.31 -15.29
CA GLY A 147 3.10 -0.84 -16.66
C GLY A 147 1.69 -0.93 -17.27
N HIS A 148 0.64 -0.87 -16.46
CA HIS A 148 -0.75 -0.78 -16.89
C HIS A 148 -1.23 0.66 -17.11
N GLY A 149 -2.36 0.83 -17.79
CA GLY A 149 -3.06 2.11 -17.90
C GLY A 149 -3.85 2.51 -16.66
N PRO A 150 -4.24 3.80 -16.54
CA PRO A 150 -5.01 4.30 -15.42
C PRO A 150 -6.50 3.90 -15.50
N GLY A 151 -7.18 4.00 -14.37
CA GLY A 151 -8.63 3.80 -14.24
C GLY A 151 -9.02 2.69 -13.27
N ILE A 152 -8.06 1.97 -12.70
CA ILE A 152 -8.32 0.82 -11.85
C ILE A 152 -9.05 1.20 -10.55
N GLY A 153 -8.71 2.36 -9.96
CA GLY A 153 -9.40 2.91 -8.78
C GLY A 153 -10.85 3.37 -9.02
N GLY A 154 -11.30 3.41 -10.29
CA GLY A 154 -12.64 3.82 -10.71
C GLY A 154 -13.27 2.88 -11.74
N PHE A 155 -12.78 1.64 -11.83
CA PHE A 155 -13.12 0.70 -12.90
C PHE A 155 -14.56 0.12 -12.79
N LYS A 156 -15.18 0.23 -11.61
CA LYS A 156 -16.54 -0.26 -11.29
C LYS A 156 -17.27 0.73 -10.40
N ASP A 157 -18.59 0.59 -10.28
CA ASP A 157 -19.38 1.37 -9.31
C ASP A 157 -18.94 1.10 -7.86
N ASP A 158 -18.68 -0.17 -7.52
CA ASP A 158 -18.04 -0.57 -6.27
C ASP A 158 -16.51 -0.36 -6.33
N SER A 159 -16.08 0.90 -6.33
CA SER A 159 -14.67 1.32 -6.35
C SER A 159 -14.42 2.46 -5.36
N GLN A 160 -13.17 2.88 -5.21
CA GLN A 160 -12.83 4.04 -4.37
C GLN A 160 -13.52 5.33 -4.84
N VAL A 161 -13.61 5.52 -6.16
CA VAL A 161 -14.37 6.63 -6.76
C VAL A 161 -15.84 6.54 -6.35
N GLY A 162 -16.47 5.38 -6.56
CA GLY A 162 -17.89 5.21 -6.26
C GLY A 162 -18.24 5.34 -4.77
N VAL A 163 -17.37 4.86 -3.88
CA VAL A 163 -17.52 5.02 -2.43
C VAL A 163 -17.50 6.50 -2.05
N ALA A 164 -16.51 7.27 -2.51
CA ALA A 164 -16.43 8.69 -2.18
C ALA A 164 -17.60 9.51 -2.76
N LEU A 165 -18.02 9.20 -4.01
CA LEU A 165 -19.19 9.84 -4.62
C LEU A 165 -20.48 9.56 -3.85
N ARG A 166 -20.70 8.31 -3.41
CA ARG A 166 -21.89 7.92 -2.63
C ARG A 166 -22.00 8.66 -1.30
N GLU A 167 -20.87 9.01 -0.70
CA GLU A 167 -20.79 9.84 0.51
C GLU A 167 -20.86 11.36 0.22
N GLY A 168 -21.10 11.75 -1.04
CA GLY A 168 -21.32 13.14 -1.45
C GLY A 168 -20.04 13.97 -1.67
N HIS A 169 -18.86 13.35 -1.65
CA HIS A 169 -17.59 14.05 -1.79
C HIS A 169 -17.26 14.37 -3.27
N PRO A 170 -16.69 15.55 -3.57
CA PRO A 170 -16.07 15.80 -4.87
C PRO A 170 -14.91 14.84 -5.13
N VAL A 171 -14.87 14.19 -6.30
CA VAL A 171 -13.81 13.23 -6.65
C VAL A 171 -13.05 13.68 -7.90
N TYR A 172 -11.73 13.65 -7.77
CA TYR A 172 -10.76 13.91 -8.81
C TYR A 172 -9.88 12.68 -9.02
N PHE A 173 -9.48 12.46 -10.27
CA PHE A 173 -8.69 11.30 -10.65
C PHE A 173 -7.49 11.73 -11.47
N VAL A 174 -6.30 11.30 -11.06
CA VAL A 174 -5.06 11.54 -11.80
C VAL A 174 -4.89 10.42 -12.82
N ILE A 175 -4.92 10.76 -14.10
CA ILE A 175 -4.63 9.84 -15.20
C ILE A 175 -3.27 10.15 -15.82
N PHE A 176 -2.76 9.20 -16.58
CA PHE A 176 -1.63 9.39 -17.47
C PHE A 176 -1.95 8.77 -18.85
N PHE A 177 -1.46 9.40 -19.91
CA PHE A 177 -1.59 8.90 -21.28
C PHE A 177 -0.56 7.81 -21.56
N ARG A 178 -0.79 7.01 -22.60
CA ARG A 178 0.09 5.89 -22.96
C ARG A 178 1.53 6.31 -23.22
N GLU A 179 1.71 7.32 -24.04
CA GLU A 179 3.01 7.80 -24.49
C GLU A 179 3.49 8.87 -23.49
N PRO A 180 4.72 8.77 -22.96
CA PRO A 180 5.32 9.83 -22.15
C PRO A 180 5.67 11.05 -23.01
N GLU A 181 5.69 12.24 -22.40
CA GLU A 181 6.19 13.43 -23.08
C GLU A 181 7.72 13.35 -23.21
N PRO A 182 8.33 13.84 -24.32
CA PRO A 182 9.77 13.77 -24.49
C PRO A 182 10.55 14.45 -23.36
N GLY A 183 11.48 13.73 -22.74
CA GLY A 183 12.33 14.26 -21.66
C GLY A 183 11.63 14.41 -20.30
N GLN A 184 10.34 14.07 -20.18
CA GLN A 184 9.63 13.97 -18.90
C GLN A 184 10.40 13.10 -17.90
N THR A 185 10.55 13.59 -16.67
CA THR A 185 11.07 12.84 -15.53
C THR A 185 10.00 12.64 -14.46
N LEU A 186 10.24 11.73 -13.51
CA LEU A 186 9.32 11.54 -12.37
C LEU A 186 9.20 12.79 -11.49
N LEU A 187 10.25 13.62 -11.42
CA LEU A 187 10.20 14.88 -10.67
C LEU A 187 9.33 15.93 -11.37
N ASP A 188 9.31 15.95 -12.71
CA ASP A 188 8.40 16.81 -13.46
C ASP A 188 6.94 16.35 -13.28
N VAL A 189 6.70 15.03 -13.22
CA VAL A 189 5.38 14.46 -12.89
C VAL A 189 4.93 14.91 -11.50
N CYS A 190 5.78 14.78 -10.47
CA CYS A 190 5.46 15.25 -9.12
C CYS A 190 5.16 16.76 -9.10
N ALA A 191 5.92 17.57 -9.84
CA ALA A 191 5.66 19.00 -9.95
C ALA A 191 4.32 19.32 -10.63
N ALA A 192 3.91 18.53 -11.63
CA ALA A 192 2.59 18.66 -12.26
C ALA A 192 1.47 18.26 -11.30
N GLU A 193 1.63 17.15 -10.57
CA GLU A 193 0.66 16.70 -9.57
C GLU A 193 0.49 17.70 -8.42
N GLN A 194 1.54 18.41 -8.00
CA GLN A 194 1.40 19.53 -7.05
C GLN A 194 0.50 20.64 -7.59
N ARG A 195 0.56 20.94 -8.90
CA ARG A 195 -0.37 21.88 -9.54
C ARG A 195 -1.80 21.35 -9.53
N PHE A 196 -1.98 20.04 -9.66
CA PHE A 196 -3.30 19.41 -9.54
C PHE A 196 -3.88 19.58 -8.14
N VAL A 197 -3.11 19.32 -7.08
CA VAL A 197 -3.54 19.56 -5.69
C VAL A 197 -3.96 21.02 -5.48
N ARG A 198 -3.12 21.98 -5.92
CA ARG A 198 -3.45 23.40 -5.83
C ARG A 198 -4.73 23.74 -6.59
N LYS A 199 -4.95 23.15 -7.77
CA LYS A 199 -6.16 23.38 -8.53
C LYS A 199 -7.41 22.83 -7.83
N VAL A 200 -7.32 21.66 -7.23
CA VAL A 200 -8.42 21.10 -6.42
C VAL A 200 -8.76 22.02 -5.25
N ARG A 201 -7.75 22.59 -4.58
CA ARG A 201 -7.98 23.59 -3.51
C ARG A 201 -8.65 24.86 -4.02
N GLU A 202 -8.22 25.38 -5.18
CA GLU A 202 -8.86 26.55 -5.81
C GLU A 202 -10.33 26.30 -6.13
N LEU A 203 -10.68 25.09 -6.56
CA LEU A 203 -12.05 24.71 -6.88
C LEU A 203 -12.92 24.48 -5.63
N HIS A 204 -12.31 24.26 -4.46
CA HIS A 204 -12.99 23.96 -3.21
C HIS A 204 -12.43 24.78 -2.02
N PRO A 205 -12.51 26.12 -2.07
CA PRO A 205 -11.90 27.00 -1.06
C PRO A 205 -12.52 26.84 0.33
N ASP A 206 -13.81 26.48 0.40
CA ASP A 206 -14.57 26.33 1.64
C ASP A 206 -14.55 24.89 2.20
N SER A 207 -13.74 24.01 1.61
CA SER A 207 -13.62 22.61 2.02
C SER A 207 -12.33 22.36 2.84
N PRO A 208 -12.30 21.31 3.66
CA PRO A 208 -11.04 20.80 4.20
C PRO A 208 -10.06 20.38 3.08
N LYS A 209 -8.76 20.43 3.37
CA LYS A 209 -7.69 20.05 2.41
C LYS A 209 -7.97 18.68 1.77
N PRO A 210 -7.67 18.48 0.47
CA PRO A 210 -8.01 17.27 -0.25
C PRO A 210 -7.29 16.04 0.32
N VAL A 211 -7.99 14.91 0.39
CA VAL A 211 -7.38 13.62 0.73
C VAL A 211 -6.70 13.04 -0.51
N LEU A 212 -5.49 12.51 -0.31
CA LEU A 212 -4.73 11.84 -1.37
C LEU A 212 -4.87 10.34 -1.19
N VAL A 213 -5.40 9.64 -2.20
CA VAL A 213 -5.55 8.18 -2.18
C VAL A 213 -4.62 7.59 -3.23
N GLY A 214 -3.52 7.00 -2.80
CA GLY A 214 -2.52 6.38 -3.67
C GLY A 214 -2.64 4.86 -3.69
N ASN A 215 -2.75 4.28 -4.88
CA ASN A 215 -2.81 2.83 -5.07
C ASN A 215 -1.47 2.29 -5.57
N CYS A 216 -0.89 1.31 -4.87
CA CYS A 216 0.41 0.71 -5.22
C CYS A 216 1.48 1.80 -5.47
N GLN A 217 2.01 1.94 -6.69
CA GLN A 217 2.96 3.02 -7.02
C GLN A 217 2.39 4.43 -6.77
N GLY A 218 1.07 4.63 -6.92
CA GLY A 218 0.41 5.90 -6.62
C GLY A 218 0.55 6.31 -5.15
N GLY A 219 0.80 5.38 -4.24
CA GLY A 219 1.12 5.68 -2.84
C GLY A 219 2.45 6.43 -2.68
N TRP A 220 3.45 6.13 -3.50
CA TRP A 220 4.72 6.87 -3.48
C TRP A 220 4.52 8.32 -3.91
N ALA A 221 3.74 8.53 -4.98
CA ALA A 221 3.36 9.85 -5.46
C ALA A 221 2.60 10.62 -4.39
N ALA A 222 1.58 10.01 -3.77
CA ALA A 222 0.80 10.63 -2.69
C ALA A 222 1.69 11.07 -1.51
N MET A 223 2.64 10.23 -1.08
CA MET A 223 3.59 10.55 -0.01
C MET A 223 4.55 11.68 -0.42
N MET A 224 5.11 11.62 -1.64
CA MET A 224 6.00 12.67 -2.16
C MET A 224 5.28 14.03 -2.28
N LEU A 225 4.01 14.02 -2.67
CA LEU A 225 3.17 15.23 -2.74
C LEU A 225 2.91 15.81 -1.36
N ALA A 226 2.52 14.96 -0.41
CA ALA A 226 2.28 15.37 0.97
C ALA A 226 3.52 15.90 1.67
N THR A 227 4.71 15.42 1.31
CA THR A 227 5.99 15.96 1.78
C THR A 227 6.38 17.25 1.07
N SER A 228 6.08 17.40 -0.22
CA SER A 228 6.51 18.57 -1.01
C SER A 228 5.66 19.80 -0.77
N ASP A 229 4.36 19.62 -0.53
CA ASP A 229 3.41 20.69 -0.25
C ASP A 229 2.52 20.33 0.96
N PRO A 230 3.12 20.16 2.17
CA PRO A 230 2.39 19.70 3.37
C PRO A 230 1.23 20.60 3.78
N ASP A 231 1.29 21.87 3.38
CA ASP A 231 0.26 22.86 3.70
C ASP A 231 -0.93 22.76 2.74
N ALA A 232 -0.79 22.14 1.57
CA ALA A 232 -1.86 21.94 0.61
C ALA A 232 -2.56 20.58 0.72
N THR A 233 -1.95 19.57 1.33
CA THR A 233 -2.49 18.22 1.38
C THR A 233 -3.24 17.92 2.67
N GLY A 234 -4.38 17.23 2.56
CA GLY A 234 -5.09 16.61 3.68
C GLY A 234 -4.54 15.21 3.98
N PRO A 235 -5.32 14.34 4.66
CA PRO A 235 -4.89 12.98 4.97
C PRO A 235 -4.41 12.21 3.73
N VAL A 236 -3.49 11.27 3.94
CA VAL A 236 -2.93 10.43 2.89
C VAL A 236 -3.32 8.99 3.14
N VAL A 237 -3.95 8.35 2.16
CA VAL A 237 -4.30 6.92 2.18
C VAL A 237 -3.42 6.22 1.16
N ILE A 238 -2.58 5.28 1.59
CA ILE A 238 -1.78 4.46 0.69
C ILE A 238 -2.20 3.00 0.78
N ASN A 239 -2.57 2.43 -0.36
CA ASN A 239 -3.14 1.10 -0.48
C ASN A 239 -2.16 0.16 -1.16
N GLY A 240 -1.70 -0.89 -0.46
CA GLY A 240 -0.75 -1.87 -0.99
C GLY A 240 0.49 -1.21 -1.59
N SER A 241 1.01 -0.14 -0.97
CA SER A 241 2.10 0.67 -1.53
C SER A 241 3.43 0.31 -0.86
N PRO A 242 4.43 -0.21 -1.60
CA PRO A 242 5.68 -0.64 -0.98
C PRO A 242 6.52 0.60 -0.66
N MET A 243 6.81 0.80 0.62
CA MET A 243 7.57 1.93 1.13
C MET A 243 8.87 1.48 1.81
N SER A 244 9.11 0.17 1.95
CA SER A 244 10.37 -0.42 2.42
C SER A 244 10.76 -1.59 1.53
N TYR A 245 11.44 -1.31 0.43
CA TYR A 245 11.64 -2.26 -0.67
C TYR A 245 12.51 -3.47 -0.32
N TRP A 246 13.42 -3.34 0.65
CA TRP A 246 14.19 -4.49 1.18
C TRP A 246 13.43 -5.30 2.22
N GLY A 247 12.35 -4.74 2.78
CA GLY A 247 11.55 -5.38 3.83
C GLY A 247 10.95 -6.71 3.38
N GLY A 248 10.84 -7.66 4.30
CA GLY A 248 10.24 -8.96 4.01
C GLY A 248 10.03 -9.79 5.27
N ALA A 249 9.10 -10.75 5.18
CA ALA A 249 8.79 -11.67 6.27
C ALA A 249 9.87 -12.76 6.37
N TRP A 250 10.80 -12.65 7.32
CA TRP A 250 11.64 -13.77 7.70
C TRP A 250 10.93 -14.67 8.73
N GLN A 251 10.29 -15.71 8.18
CA GLN A 251 9.77 -16.92 8.84
C GLN A 251 8.75 -16.77 9.97
N GLU A 252 7.48 -17.00 9.60
CA GLU A 252 6.56 -17.96 10.26
C GLU A 252 5.26 -18.21 9.45
N GLY A 253 5.13 -17.66 8.23
CA GLY A 253 3.98 -17.91 7.35
C GLY A 253 4.34 -17.99 5.87
N GLU A 254 3.31 -18.19 5.04
CA GLU A 254 3.33 -18.37 3.57
C GLU A 254 3.83 -17.14 2.78
N GLY A 255 4.25 -16.07 3.45
CA GLY A 255 4.71 -14.83 2.82
C GLY A 255 6.08 -15.01 2.14
N ASP A 256 6.06 -15.52 0.92
CA ASP A 256 7.18 -15.49 -0.01
C ASP A 256 7.18 -14.12 -0.72
N ASN A 257 8.25 -13.34 -0.57
CA ASN A 257 8.40 -12.03 -1.22
C ASN A 257 9.45 -12.09 -2.33
N PRO A 258 9.26 -12.89 -3.39
CA PRO A 258 10.31 -13.17 -4.38
C PRO A 258 10.78 -11.91 -5.11
N MET A 259 9.91 -10.90 -5.24
CA MET A 259 10.19 -9.64 -5.93
C MET A 259 11.38 -8.88 -5.34
N ARG A 260 11.60 -8.92 -4.02
CA ARG A 260 12.70 -8.18 -3.40
C ARG A 260 14.06 -8.70 -3.87
N TYR A 261 14.18 -10.01 -4.11
CA TYR A 261 15.44 -10.63 -4.52
C TYR A 261 15.76 -10.43 -6.01
N ALA A 262 14.75 -10.16 -6.85
CA ALA A 262 14.90 -10.05 -8.30
C ALA A 262 15.92 -8.96 -8.69
N GLY A 263 15.93 -7.82 -7.99
CA GLY A 263 16.90 -6.75 -8.25
C GLY A 263 18.36 -7.22 -8.11
N GLY A 264 18.65 -8.10 -7.14
CA GLY A 264 19.96 -8.72 -7.01
C GLY A 264 20.20 -9.81 -8.05
N LEU A 265 19.26 -10.75 -8.21
CA LEU A 265 19.44 -11.90 -9.10
C LEU A 265 19.57 -11.51 -10.58
N LEU A 266 18.98 -10.39 -10.98
CA LEU A 266 19.07 -9.83 -12.33
C LEU A 266 20.26 -8.87 -12.54
N GLY A 267 21.11 -8.72 -11.53
CA GLY A 267 22.34 -7.92 -11.61
C GLY A 267 22.12 -6.41 -11.45
N GLY A 268 21.01 -5.98 -10.86
CA GLY A 268 20.74 -4.58 -10.52
C GLY A 268 19.89 -3.84 -11.54
N THR A 269 20.13 -2.54 -11.66
CA THR A 269 19.26 -1.59 -12.38
C THR A 269 19.53 -1.49 -13.88
N TRP A 270 20.66 -1.98 -14.37
CA TRP A 270 21.11 -1.83 -15.76
C TRP A 270 20.15 -2.39 -16.81
N LEU A 271 19.34 -3.40 -16.47
CA LEU A 271 18.34 -3.96 -17.37
C LEU A 271 17.24 -2.96 -17.72
N ALA A 272 16.88 -2.06 -16.80
CA ALA A 272 15.91 -1.01 -17.08
C ALA A 272 16.45 -0.05 -18.14
N SER A 273 17.71 0.37 -18.02
CA SER A 273 18.40 1.17 -19.03
C SER A 273 18.50 0.43 -20.36
N PHE A 274 18.97 -0.82 -20.33
CA PHE A 274 19.13 -1.65 -21.52
C PHE A 274 17.82 -1.84 -22.29
N ALA A 275 16.74 -2.19 -21.60
CA ALA A 275 15.41 -2.33 -22.20
C ALA A 275 14.90 -1.01 -22.78
N SER A 276 15.16 0.11 -22.10
CA SER A 276 14.80 1.45 -22.59
C SER A 276 15.61 1.84 -23.82
N ASP A 277 16.92 1.57 -23.84
CA ASP A 277 17.80 1.87 -24.97
C ASP A 277 17.45 1.02 -26.20
N LEU A 278 17.08 -0.26 -26.02
CA LEU A 278 16.48 -1.08 -27.08
C LEU A 278 15.14 -0.50 -27.57
N GLY A 279 14.38 0.09 -26.65
CA GLY A 279 13.14 0.81 -26.91
C GLY A 279 13.31 2.24 -27.44
N ASN A 280 14.52 2.63 -27.87
CA ASN A 280 14.86 3.96 -28.36
C ASN A 280 14.62 5.09 -27.33
N GLY A 281 15.00 4.84 -26.07
CA GLY A 281 14.82 5.77 -24.95
C GLY A 281 13.49 5.62 -24.20
N VAL A 282 12.60 4.75 -24.68
CA VAL A 282 11.28 4.50 -24.09
C VAL A 282 11.20 3.08 -23.56
N PHE A 283 10.93 2.96 -22.27
CA PHE A 283 10.70 1.70 -21.58
C PHE A 283 9.28 1.17 -21.85
N ASP A 284 9.19 -0.12 -22.16
CA ASP A 284 7.91 -0.81 -22.38
C ASP A 284 7.36 -1.40 -21.08
N GLY A 285 6.24 -0.86 -20.59
CA GLY A 285 5.58 -1.34 -19.38
C GLY A 285 5.09 -2.78 -19.45
N ALA A 286 5.01 -3.39 -20.64
CA ALA A 286 4.70 -4.81 -20.80
C ALA A 286 5.71 -5.72 -20.05
N TRP A 287 6.96 -5.29 -19.87
CA TRP A 287 7.94 -6.04 -19.06
C TRP A 287 7.57 -6.06 -17.56
N LEU A 288 6.97 -4.97 -17.05
CA LEU A 288 6.48 -4.94 -15.66
C LEU A 288 5.25 -5.83 -15.51
N VAL A 289 4.32 -5.79 -16.47
CA VAL A 289 3.14 -6.67 -16.47
C VAL A 289 3.55 -8.14 -16.53
N GLN A 290 4.53 -8.48 -17.37
CA GLN A 290 5.06 -9.84 -17.44
C GLN A 290 5.69 -10.29 -16.11
N ASN A 291 6.35 -9.37 -15.40
CA ASN A 291 6.87 -9.65 -14.08
C ASN A 291 5.74 -9.98 -13.09
N PHE A 292 4.66 -9.20 -13.07
CA PHE A 292 3.47 -9.50 -12.25
C PHE A 292 2.84 -10.86 -12.61
N GLU A 293 2.70 -11.17 -13.89
CA GLU A 293 2.20 -12.47 -14.35
C GLU A 293 3.08 -13.65 -13.87
N SER A 294 4.39 -13.43 -13.73
CA SER A 294 5.33 -14.44 -13.24
C SER A 294 5.19 -14.75 -11.75
N LEU A 295 4.52 -13.88 -10.97
CA LEU A 295 4.33 -14.08 -9.52
C LEU A 295 3.31 -15.15 -9.18
N ASN A 296 2.38 -15.44 -10.09
CA ASN A 296 1.41 -16.50 -9.90
C ASN A 296 1.22 -17.32 -11.20
N PRO A 297 2.14 -18.24 -11.51
CA PRO A 297 2.06 -19.08 -12.70
C PRO A 297 0.78 -19.93 -12.77
N ALA A 298 0.27 -20.40 -11.62
CA ALA A 298 -0.98 -21.17 -11.56
C ALA A 298 -2.15 -20.34 -12.09
N ASN A 299 -2.34 -19.12 -11.56
CA ASN A 299 -3.38 -18.22 -12.04
C ASN A 299 -3.14 -17.74 -13.48
N THR A 300 -1.91 -17.34 -13.81
CA THR A 300 -1.55 -16.76 -15.12
C THR A 300 -1.72 -17.74 -16.26
N TYR A 301 -1.27 -18.99 -16.10
CA TYR A 301 -1.25 -19.97 -17.19
C TYR A 301 -2.42 -20.95 -17.15
N TRP A 302 -3.08 -21.13 -16.00
CA TRP A 302 -4.11 -22.15 -15.84
C TRP A 302 -5.40 -21.62 -15.20
N ASP A 303 -5.42 -21.27 -13.92
CA ASP A 303 -6.67 -21.12 -13.15
C ASP A 303 -7.61 -20.07 -13.74
N LYS A 304 -7.10 -18.93 -14.21
CA LYS A 304 -7.90 -17.89 -14.87
C LYS A 304 -8.61 -18.43 -16.12
N TYR A 305 -7.88 -19.17 -16.96
CA TYR A 305 -8.39 -19.71 -18.21
C TYR A 305 -9.27 -20.94 -17.99
N TYR A 306 -8.93 -21.80 -17.03
CA TYR A 306 -9.79 -22.90 -16.62
C TYR A 306 -11.10 -22.39 -16.02
N HIS A 307 -11.06 -21.35 -15.18
CA HIS A 307 -12.28 -20.74 -14.63
C HIS A 307 -13.19 -20.19 -15.74
N LEU A 308 -12.62 -19.53 -16.75
CA LEU A 308 -13.35 -19.12 -17.95
C LEU A 308 -13.93 -20.32 -18.72
N PHE A 309 -13.13 -21.36 -18.93
CA PHE A 309 -13.56 -22.56 -19.64
C PHE A 309 -14.69 -23.29 -18.89
N ALA A 310 -14.54 -23.51 -17.59
CA ALA A 310 -15.51 -24.19 -16.74
C ALA A 310 -16.83 -23.42 -16.62
N ASN A 311 -16.79 -22.09 -16.66
CA ASN A 311 -17.96 -21.21 -16.51
C ASN A 311 -18.27 -20.43 -17.80
N ILE A 312 -18.03 -21.04 -18.96
CA ILE A 312 -18.03 -20.31 -20.24
C ILE A 312 -19.36 -19.64 -20.61
N ASP A 313 -20.46 -20.10 -20.02
CA ASP A 313 -21.78 -19.57 -20.28
C ASP A 313 -22.05 -18.25 -19.51
N THR A 314 -21.30 -17.97 -18.44
CA THR A 314 -21.53 -16.81 -17.54
C THR A 314 -20.31 -15.91 -17.34
N GLU A 315 -19.11 -16.46 -17.44
CA GLU A 315 -17.85 -15.79 -17.13
C GLU A 315 -17.28 -14.84 -18.21
N PRO A 316 -17.54 -15.02 -19.53
CA PRO A 316 -16.93 -14.18 -20.57
C PRO A 316 -17.05 -12.67 -20.36
N PRO A 317 -18.21 -12.09 -19.95
CA PRO A 317 -18.32 -10.65 -19.74
C PRO A 317 -17.35 -10.13 -18.67
N ARG A 318 -17.26 -10.83 -17.52
CA ARG A 318 -16.36 -10.46 -16.41
C ARG A 318 -14.89 -10.61 -16.81
N PHE A 319 -14.56 -11.70 -17.50
CA PHE A 319 -13.21 -11.96 -18.01
C PHE A 319 -12.78 -10.87 -19.00
N LEU A 320 -13.60 -10.58 -20.01
CA LEU A 320 -13.30 -9.58 -21.03
C LEU A 320 -13.19 -8.18 -20.46
N GLU A 321 -14.04 -7.82 -19.49
CA GLU A 321 -13.96 -6.54 -18.77
C GLU A 321 -12.58 -6.40 -18.11
N PHE A 322 -12.17 -7.36 -17.28
CA PHE A 322 -10.86 -7.31 -16.62
C PHE A 322 -9.68 -7.29 -17.61
N GLU A 323 -9.72 -8.10 -18.67
CA GLU A 323 -8.63 -8.16 -19.66
C GLU A 323 -8.49 -6.86 -20.47
N ARG A 324 -9.55 -6.02 -20.57
CA ARG A 324 -9.41 -4.69 -21.19
C ARG A 324 -8.41 -3.82 -20.42
N TRP A 325 -8.44 -3.88 -19.09
CA TRP A 325 -7.47 -3.18 -18.25
C TRP A 325 -6.12 -3.90 -18.19
N TRP A 326 -6.12 -5.20 -17.93
CA TRP A 326 -4.89 -6.00 -17.82
C TRP A 326 -4.03 -5.98 -19.11
N GLY A 327 -4.67 -5.88 -20.28
CA GLY A 327 -3.99 -5.78 -21.57
C GLY A 327 -3.47 -4.37 -21.91
N GLY A 328 -3.74 -3.34 -21.10
CA GLY A 328 -3.38 -1.96 -21.37
C GLY A 328 -1.93 -1.63 -21.02
N TYR A 329 -0.98 -1.88 -21.94
CA TYR A 329 0.46 -1.67 -21.68
C TYR A 329 0.93 -0.24 -22.00
N PHE A 330 1.35 0.49 -20.97
CA PHE A 330 1.74 1.90 -21.01
C PHE A 330 3.26 2.06 -21.00
N LEU A 331 3.74 3.21 -21.47
CA LEU A 331 5.16 3.46 -21.68
C LEU A 331 5.72 4.47 -20.68
N MET A 332 7.03 4.45 -20.50
CA MET A 332 7.76 5.36 -19.61
C MET A 332 9.05 5.81 -20.27
N ASN A 333 9.50 7.03 -20.01
CA ASN A 333 10.85 7.42 -20.41
C ASN A 333 11.88 6.63 -19.60
N ARG A 334 13.06 6.41 -20.20
CA ARG A 334 14.20 5.78 -19.53
C ARG A 334 14.49 6.42 -18.17
N GLU A 335 14.48 7.75 -18.11
CA GLU A 335 14.80 8.53 -16.91
C GLU A 335 13.82 8.24 -15.77
N GLU A 336 12.55 7.95 -16.09
CA GLU A 336 11.53 7.61 -15.09
C GLU A 336 11.77 6.21 -14.49
N ILE A 337 11.96 5.18 -15.33
CA ILE A 337 12.17 3.81 -14.85
C ILE A 337 13.54 3.62 -14.19
N GLU A 338 14.58 4.32 -14.67
CA GLU A 338 15.88 4.35 -14.01
C GLU A 338 15.77 4.97 -12.64
N TRP A 339 15.07 6.10 -12.50
CA TRP A 339 14.87 6.72 -11.20
C TRP A 339 14.16 5.77 -10.23
N ILE A 340 13.09 5.12 -10.70
CA ILE A 340 12.30 4.17 -9.89
C ILE A 340 13.19 3.00 -9.44
N THR A 341 13.84 2.31 -10.36
CA THR A 341 14.62 1.11 -10.02
C THR A 341 15.84 1.43 -9.16
N ARG A 342 16.53 2.55 -9.42
CA ARG A 342 17.73 2.98 -8.66
C ARG A 342 17.41 3.51 -7.28
N ASN A 343 16.39 4.36 -7.14
CA ASN A 343 16.12 5.02 -5.86
C ASN A 343 15.17 4.23 -4.98
N LEU A 344 14.23 3.47 -5.56
CA LEU A 344 13.21 2.77 -4.81
C LEU A 344 13.62 1.31 -4.57
N PHE A 345 13.51 0.47 -5.59
CA PHE A 345 13.62 -0.98 -5.42
C PHE A 345 15.02 -1.47 -5.05
N VAL A 346 16.07 -0.92 -5.68
CA VAL A 346 17.45 -1.33 -5.40
C VAL A 346 18.09 -0.43 -4.34
N GLY A 347 17.86 0.88 -4.43
CA GLY A 347 18.51 1.85 -3.54
C GLY A 347 17.83 2.08 -2.19
N ASN A 348 16.54 1.79 -2.05
CA ASN A 348 15.80 1.91 -0.78
C ASN A 348 15.84 3.34 -0.18
N LYS A 349 15.75 4.38 -1.03
CA LYS A 349 16.11 5.78 -0.71
C LYS A 349 14.93 6.74 -0.51
N LEU A 350 13.69 6.28 -0.66
CA LEU A 350 12.53 7.20 -0.65
C LEU A 350 12.40 7.95 0.69
N TRP A 351 12.75 7.30 1.80
CA TRP A 351 12.70 7.87 3.15
C TRP A 351 14.05 8.36 3.68
N SER A 352 15.16 8.08 3.01
CA SER A 352 16.50 8.47 3.50
C SER A 352 16.80 9.96 3.33
N GLY A 353 15.88 10.75 2.77
CA GLY A 353 16.11 12.16 2.44
C GLY A 353 17.14 12.37 1.33
N GLU A 354 17.62 11.32 0.66
CA GLU A 354 18.57 11.45 -0.45
C GLU A 354 17.89 11.81 -1.77
N THR A 355 16.59 11.50 -1.90
CA THR A 355 15.79 11.91 -3.05
C THR A 355 15.46 13.39 -2.92
N ARG A 356 15.78 14.19 -3.95
CA ARG A 356 15.53 15.64 -3.94
C ARG A 356 14.37 15.98 -4.85
N SER A 357 13.53 16.90 -4.42
CA SER A 357 12.51 17.51 -5.28
C SER A 357 13.17 18.42 -6.32
N GLY A 358 12.42 18.85 -7.34
CA GLY A 358 12.89 19.82 -8.34
C GLY A 358 13.35 21.17 -7.73
N SER A 359 12.98 21.47 -6.48
CA SER A 359 13.44 22.67 -5.74
C SER A 359 14.73 22.44 -4.94
N GLY A 360 15.31 21.24 -4.98
CA GLY A 360 16.56 20.89 -4.30
C GLY A 360 16.40 20.49 -2.82
N LYS A 361 15.18 20.56 -2.26
CA LYS A 361 14.86 20.07 -0.92
C LYS A 361 14.75 18.54 -0.94
N ALA A 362 15.37 17.88 0.02
CA ALA A 362 15.21 16.44 0.25
C ALA A 362 13.74 16.11 0.59
N PHE A 363 13.22 14.99 0.08
CA PHE A 363 11.94 14.45 0.55
C PHE A 363 12.14 13.85 1.94
N ASP A 364 11.71 14.57 2.97
CA ASP A 364 11.65 14.07 4.34
C ASP A 364 10.21 13.72 4.70
N LEU A 365 9.90 12.43 4.87
CA LEU A 365 8.54 11.98 5.21
C LEU A 365 8.06 12.53 6.56
N ARG A 366 8.97 13.01 7.42
CA ARG A 366 8.64 13.67 8.70
C ARG A 366 8.01 15.04 8.51
N ASP A 367 8.12 15.64 7.32
CA ASP A 367 7.47 16.91 6.98
C ASP A 367 5.97 16.76 6.70
N ILE A 368 5.45 15.53 6.58
CA ILE A 368 4.01 15.29 6.40
C ILE A 368 3.26 15.65 7.69
N LYS A 369 2.35 16.61 7.60
CA LYS A 369 1.58 17.15 8.73
C LYS A 369 0.21 16.48 8.94
N SER A 370 -0.27 15.81 7.91
CA SER A 370 -1.58 15.18 7.83
C SER A 370 -1.52 13.71 8.25
N PRO A 371 -2.60 13.15 8.81
CA PRO A 371 -2.66 11.72 9.12
C PRO A 371 -2.35 10.83 7.91
N ILE A 372 -1.66 9.72 8.16
CA ILE A 372 -1.28 8.73 7.16
C ILE A 372 -2.01 7.42 7.47
N ILE A 373 -2.74 6.89 6.48
CA ILE A 373 -3.49 5.64 6.56
C ILE A 373 -2.81 4.62 5.64
N LEU A 374 -2.36 3.52 6.21
CA LEU A 374 -1.64 2.43 5.55
C LEU A 374 -2.59 1.24 5.43
N PHE A 375 -2.93 0.80 4.22
CA PHE A 375 -3.68 -0.43 4.02
C PHE A 375 -2.77 -1.52 3.40
N ALA A 376 -2.49 -2.57 4.18
CA ALA A 376 -1.73 -3.74 3.76
C ALA A 376 -2.54 -5.04 3.92
N SER A 377 -2.10 -6.11 3.25
CA SER A 377 -2.66 -7.45 3.47
C SER A 377 -1.58 -8.51 3.64
N LEU A 378 -1.85 -9.52 4.48
CA LEU A 378 -1.04 -10.72 4.58
C LEU A 378 -1.11 -11.61 3.32
N GLY A 379 -2.17 -11.48 2.51
CA GLY A 379 -2.29 -12.15 1.21
C GLY A 379 -1.56 -11.43 0.06
N ASP A 380 -0.95 -10.26 0.34
CA ASP A 380 -0.23 -9.47 -0.66
C ASP A 380 1.23 -9.93 -0.80
N ASN A 381 1.52 -10.63 -1.90
CA ASN A 381 2.86 -11.10 -2.25
C ASN A 381 3.71 -10.06 -3.03
N ILE A 382 3.15 -8.87 -3.29
CA ILE A 382 3.84 -7.75 -3.93
C ILE A 382 4.29 -6.76 -2.86
N THR A 383 3.38 -6.37 -1.98
CA THR A 383 3.62 -5.44 -0.86
C THR A 383 3.16 -6.06 0.46
N PRO A 384 3.95 -7.00 1.02
CA PRO A 384 3.63 -7.55 2.34
C PRO A 384 3.65 -6.45 3.41
N PRO A 385 3.08 -6.70 4.61
CA PRO A 385 3.01 -5.70 5.67
C PRO A 385 4.36 -5.10 6.05
N GLN A 386 5.46 -5.86 6.00
CA GLN A 386 6.80 -5.35 6.25
C GLN A 386 7.21 -4.29 5.21
N GLN A 387 6.92 -4.50 3.92
CA GLN A 387 7.22 -3.52 2.88
C GLN A 387 6.30 -2.30 2.95
N ALA A 388 5.06 -2.46 3.40
CA ALA A 388 4.14 -1.34 3.60
C ALA A 388 4.50 -0.49 4.83
N PHE A 389 5.05 -1.10 5.89
CA PHE A 389 5.15 -0.48 7.20
C PHE A 389 6.56 -0.11 7.66
N ASN A 390 7.61 -0.88 7.33
CA ASN A 390 8.93 -0.73 7.96
C ASN A 390 9.51 0.69 7.84
N TRP A 391 9.12 1.46 6.84
CA TRP A 391 9.56 2.83 6.63
C TRP A 391 9.22 3.73 7.81
N VAL A 392 8.15 3.42 8.55
CA VAL A 392 7.78 4.15 9.77
C VAL A 392 8.90 4.01 10.80
N ALA A 393 9.46 2.81 10.97
CA ALA A 393 10.59 2.56 11.86
C ALA A 393 11.92 3.12 11.32
N ASP A 394 12.01 3.34 10.01
CA ASP A 394 13.19 3.91 9.36
C ASP A 394 13.21 5.44 9.43
N VAL A 395 12.03 6.05 9.53
CA VAL A 395 11.83 7.50 9.57
C VAL A 395 11.75 8.01 11.01
N TYR A 396 11.05 7.29 11.88
CA TYR A 396 10.83 7.67 13.28
C TYR A 396 11.65 6.77 14.20
N GLY A 397 12.42 7.36 15.11
CA GLY A 397 13.26 6.63 16.06
C GLY A 397 12.50 6.05 17.25
N SER A 398 11.32 6.57 17.57
CA SER A 398 10.49 6.12 18.69
C SER A 398 9.01 6.50 18.52
N THR A 399 8.14 5.85 19.30
CA THR A 399 6.74 6.25 19.44
C THR A 399 6.62 7.70 19.91
N GLU A 400 7.52 8.09 20.81
CA GLU A 400 7.60 9.44 21.36
C GLU A 400 7.98 10.46 20.28
N GLU A 401 8.82 10.12 19.30
CA GLU A 401 9.10 11.03 18.17
C GLU A 401 7.86 11.25 17.30
N ILE A 402 7.09 10.18 17.01
CA ILE A 402 5.81 10.28 16.28
C ILE A 402 4.88 11.25 17.02
N LYS A 403 4.78 11.10 18.35
CA LYS A 403 3.94 11.95 19.19
C LYS A 403 4.41 13.40 19.22
N ALA A 404 5.69 13.64 19.46
CA ALA A 404 6.27 14.99 19.51
C ALA A 404 6.06 15.76 18.19
N ARG A 405 6.10 15.05 17.06
CA ARG A 405 5.84 15.64 15.74
C ARG A 405 4.36 15.86 15.44
N GLY A 406 3.45 15.48 16.35
CA GLY A 406 2.00 15.58 16.14
C GLY A 406 1.46 14.63 15.07
N GLN A 407 2.23 13.59 14.71
CA GLN A 407 1.90 12.71 13.59
C GLN A 407 0.89 11.62 14.01
N VAL A 408 -0.04 11.31 13.12
CA VAL A 408 -1.02 10.21 13.28
C VAL A 408 -0.81 9.20 12.16
N ILE A 409 -0.46 7.97 12.50
CA ILE A 409 -0.28 6.87 11.55
C ILE A 409 -1.26 5.76 11.89
N VAL A 410 -2.10 5.36 10.94
CA VAL A 410 -3.12 4.31 11.12
C VAL A 410 -2.84 3.17 10.15
N GLY A 411 -2.62 1.96 10.66
CA GLY A 411 -2.46 0.74 9.86
C GLY A 411 -3.73 -0.10 9.84
N LEU A 412 -4.20 -0.45 8.65
CA LEU A 412 -5.23 -1.44 8.39
C LEU A 412 -4.58 -2.69 7.80
N LEU A 413 -4.79 -3.85 8.45
CA LEU A 413 -4.24 -5.13 8.00
C LEU A 413 -5.36 -6.12 7.67
N HIS A 414 -5.47 -6.49 6.40
CA HIS A 414 -6.41 -7.53 5.95
C HIS A 414 -5.72 -8.90 5.87
N GLN A 415 -6.46 -9.97 6.17
CA GLN A 415 -5.88 -11.30 6.42
C GLN A 415 -5.48 -12.08 5.17
N ASP A 416 -6.24 -12.00 4.09
CA ASP A 416 -6.15 -12.98 3.00
C ASP A 416 -6.24 -12.39 1.59
N ILE A 417 -6.34 -11.06 1.45
CA ILE A 417 -6.57 -10.48 0.13
C ILE A 417 -5.26 -10.27 -0.64
N GLY A 418 -5.25 -10.70 -1.89
CA GLY A 418 -4.15 -10.42 -2.81
C GLY A 418 -4.02 -8.93 -3.16
N HIS A 419 -2.84 -8.53 -3.65
CA HIS A 419 -2.49 -7.15 -3.97
C HIS A 419 -3.57 -6.36 -4.73
N LEU A 420 -4.03 -6.88 -5.88
CA LEU A 420 -5.05 -6.21 -6.68
C LEU A 420 -6.36 -6.08 -5.91
N GLY A 421 -6.73 -7.10 -5.13
CA GLY A 421 -7.96 -7.10 -4.36
C GLY A 421 -8.06 -5.93 -3.37
N ILE A 422 -6.93 -5.41 -2.87
CA ILE A 422 -6.88 -4.25 -1.96
C ILE A 422 -7.60 -3.04 -2.55
N PHE A 423 -7.56 -2.83 -3.88
CA PHE A 423 -8.15 -1.64 -4.52
C PHE A 423 -9.17 -1.95 -5.62
N VAL A 424 -9.23 -3.17 -6.16
CA VAL A 424 -10.18 -3.55 -7.24
C VAL A 424 -11.38 -4.36 -6.77
N SER A 425 -11.30 -4.94 -5.56
CA SER A 425 -12.37 -5.81 -5.07
C SER A 425 -13.56 -5.00 -4.64
N GLY A 426 -14.72 -5.23 -5.25
CA GLY A 426 -15.97 -4.61 -4.80
C GLY A 426 -16.32 -4.98 -3.36
N LYS A 427 -15.91 -6.17 -2.88
CA LYS A 427 -16.07 -6.55 -1.46
C LYS A 427 -15.25 -5.63 -0.56
N VAL A 428 -14.02 -5.31 -0.95
CA VAL A 428 -13.15 -4.40 -0.19
C VAL A 428 -13.55 -2.95 -0.31
N ALA A 429 -14.06 -2.55 -1.48
CA ALA A 429 -14.65 -1.23 -1.66
C ALA A 429 -15.83 -1.00 -0.70
N ARG A 430 -16.75 -1.98 -0.59
CA ARG A 430 -17.95 -1.88 0.26
C ARG A 430 -17.67 -2.00 1.76
N LYS A 431 -16.54 -2.58 2.15
CA LYS A 431 -16.15 -2.75 3.54
C LYS A 431 -15.01 -1.79 3.89
N GLU A 432 -13.76 -2.12 3.59
CA GLU A 432 -12.59 -1.38 4.05
C GLU A 432 -12.56 0.07 3.54
N HIS A 433 -12.74 0.31 2.23
CA HIS A 433 -12.70 1.69 1.71
C HIS A 433 -13.87 2.55 2.19
N ALA A 434 -15.07 1.98 2.24
CA ALA A 434 -16.24 2.65 2.82
C ALA A 434 -15.98 3.08 4.27
N GLN A 435 -15.41 2.18 5.08
CA GLN A 435 -15.07 2.51 6.46
C GLN A 435 -13.95 3.55 6.55
N ILE A 436 -12.92 3.51 5.69
CA ILE A 436 -11.88 4.55 5.65
C ILE A 436 -12.49 5.92 5.35
N VAL A 437 -13.40 6.02 4.37
CA VAL A 437 -14.09 7.28 4.03
C VAL A 437 -14.94 7.77 5.20
N GLU A 438 -15.74 6.89 5.80
CA GLU A 438 -16.62 7.20 6.93
C GLU A 438 -15.84 7.70 8.16
N VAL A 439 -14.73 7.03 8.51
CA VAL A 439 -13.98 7.33 9.74
C VAL A 439 -12.86 8.35 9.54
N LEU A 440 -12.63 8.85 8.32
CA LEU A 440 -11.52 9.76 8.05
C LEU A 440 -11.54 11.01 8.94
N LYS A 441 -12.74 11.57 9.16
CA LYS A 441 -12.94 12.71 10.06
C LYS A 441 -12.60 12.37 11.51
N SER A 442 -12.85 11.14 11.92
CA SER A 442 -12.51 10.61 13.26
C SER A 442 -11.01 10.39 13.42
N ILE A 443 -10.33 9.90 12.38
CA ILE A 443 -8.87 9.72 12.35
C ILE A 443 -8.15 11.05 12.58
N GLU A 444 -8.63 12.14 12.01
CA GLU A 444 -8.01 13.47 12.20
C GLU A 444 -8.07 14.00 13.63
N MET A 445 -8.96 13.47 14.46
CA MET A 445 -9.11 13.80 15.88
C MET A 445 -8.34 12.86 16.81
N LEU A 446 -7.74 11.80 16.27
CA LEU A 446 -6.90 10.91 17.06
C LEU A 446 -5.74 11.70 17.69
N PRO A 447 -5.34 11.34 18.92
CA PRO A 447 -4.05 11.78 19.43
C PRO A 447 -2.94 11.43 18.44
N PRO A 448 -1.83 12.19 18.42
CA PRO A 448 -0.61 11.75 17.78
C PRO A 448 -0.22 10.36 18.27
N GLY A 449 0.26 9.51 17.35
CA GLY A 449 0.63 8.15 17.67
C GLY A 449 0.50 7.20 16.49
N LEU A 450 0.77 5.94 16.79
CA LEU A 450 0.66 4.82 15.87
C LEU A 450 -0.55 3.96 16.28
N TYR A 451 -1.45 3.70 15.34
CA TYR A 451 -2.71 2.99 15.59
C TYR A 451 -2.89 1.82 14.62
N GLY A 452 -3.43 0.71 15.11
CA GLY A 452 -4.03 -0.34 14.31
C GLY A 452 -5.54 -0.11 14.20
N MET A 453 -6.08 -0.16 12.99
CA MET A 453 -7.51 -0.09 12.73
C MET A 453 -8.06 -1.50 12.51
N SER A 454 -9.10 -1.87 13.28
CA SER A 454 -9.84 -3.11 13.11
C SER A 454 -11.29 -2.82 12.70
N ILE A 455 -11.84 -3.65 11.82
CA ILE A 455 -13.22 -3.52 11.31
C ILE A 455 -13.99 -4.79 11.69
N GLY A 456 -14.80 -4.69 12.73
CA GLY A 456 -15.73 -5.72 13.17
C GLY A 456 -17.05 -5.68 12.40
N GLU A 457 -17.72 -6.84 12.30
CA GLU A 457 -19.06 -6.96 11.70
C GLU A 457 -20.08 -7.26 12.80
N ARG A 458 -21.15 -6.47 12.86
CA ARG A 458 -22.31 -6.69 13.72
C ARG A 458 -23.55 -6.81 12.86
N ARG A 459 -24.44 -7.75 13.17
CA ARG A 459 -25.78 -7.75 12.55
C ARG A 459 -26.66 -6.77 13.31
N GLY A 460 -27.14 -5.74 12.63
CA GLY A 460 -28.13 -4.81 13.15
C GLY A 460 -29.48 -5.49 13.37
N ASP A 461 -30.35 -4.83 14.13
CA ASP A 461 -31.68 -5.35 14.49
C ASP A 461 -32.60 -5.53 13.26
N ASP A 462 -32.28 -4.87 12.14
CA ASP A 462 -32.95 -4.96 10.84
C ASP A 462 -32.37 -6.05 9.90
N GLY A 463 -31.36 -6.79 10.37
CA GLY A 463 -30.67 -7.83 9.62
C GLY A 463 -29.58 -7.32 8.67
N ARG A 464 -29.32 -6.00 8.60
CA ARG A 464 -28.20 -5.44 7.83
C ARG A 464 -26.89 -5.62 8.59
N VAL A 465 -25.79 -5.74 7.86
CA VAL A 465 -24.45 -5.78 8.45
C VAL A 465 -24.02 -4.35 8.74
N GLU A 466 -23.83 -4.05 10.02
CA GLU A 466 -23.22 -2.82 10.50
C GLU A 466 -21.74 -3.08 10.76
N TYR A 467 -20.88 -2.15 10.37
CA TYR A 467 -19.45 -2.22 10.64
C TYR A 467 -19.13 -1.42 11.91
N ALA A 468 -18.31 -1.97 12.78
CA ALA A 468 -17.80 -1.30 13.96
C ALA A 468 -16.28 -1.15 13.83
N VAL A 469 -15.80 0.10 13.87
CA VAL A 469 -14.38 0.42 13.77
C VAL A 469 -13.80 0.67 15.14
N GLU A 470 -12.66 0.04 15.43
CA GLU A 470 -11.89 0.26 16.65
C GLU A 470 -10.45 0.64 16.30
N PHE A 471 -9.89 1.57 17.10
CA PHE A 471 -8.50 2.00 16.99
C PHE A 471 -7.72 1.52 18.21
N HIS A 472 -6.65 0.78 17.96
CA HIS A 472 -5.75 0.23 18.96
C HIS A 472 -4.42 0.97 18.89
N GLU A 473 -4.05 1.70 19.94
CA GLU A 473 -2.74 2.36 19.96
C GLU A 473 -1.63 1.33 20.13
N HIS A 474 -0.56 1.47 19.35
CA HIS A 474 0.60 0.60 19.38
C HIS A 474 1.87 1.40 19.58
N ARG A 475 2.84 0.78 20.26
CA ARG A 475 4.20 1.29 20.33
C ARG A 475 4.97 0.89 19.08
N LEU A 476 5.65 1.85 18.46
CA LEU A 476 6.53 1.62 17.32
C LEU A 476 7.60 0.58 17.64
N GLU A 477 8.14 0.59 18.86
CA GLU A 477 9.17 -0.34 19.30
C GLU A 477 8.65 -1.79 19.30
N GLU A 478 7.42 -2.00 19.77
CA GLU A 478 6.76 -3.31 19.80
C GLU A 478 6.40 -3.80 18.39
N VAL A 479 5.84 -2.92 17.56
CA VAL A 479 5.48 -3.25 16.17
C VAL A 479 6.72 -3.59 15.37
N SER A 480 7.80 -2.81 15.52
CA SER A 480 9.08 -3.03 14.85
C SER A 480 9.71 -4.34 15.31
N ALA A 481 9.73 -4.63 16.61
CA ALA A 481 10.24 -5.91 17.12
C ALA A 481 9.43 -7.11 16.61
N ARG A 482 8.09 -6.97 16.49
CA ARG A 482 7.21 -8.01 15.97
C ARG A 482 7.39 -8.24 14.47
N LEU A 483 7.50 -7.18 13.68
CA LEU A 483 7.65 -7.25 12.21
C LEU A 483 9.08 -7.62 11.79
N ASN A 484 10.10 -7.18 12.54
CA ASN A 484 11.52 -7.33 12.22
C ASN A 484 12.24 -8.22 13.23
N ARG A 485 11.74 -9.44 13.45
CA ARG A 485 12.29 -10.41 14.43
C ARG A 485 13.78 -10.71 14.26
N LEU A 486 14.33 -10.54 13.05
CA LEU A 486 15.76 -10.69 12.77
C LEU A 486 16.58 -9.40 12.92
N GLN A 487 16.01 -8.33 13.47
CA GLN A 487 16.67 -7.02 13.56
C GLN A 487 17.20 -6.55 12.19
N ARG A 488 16.48 -6.91 11.12
CA ARG A 488 16.82 -6.60 9.71
C ARG A 488 18.20 -7.09 9.26
N ALA A 489 18.77 -8.10 9.94
CA ALA A 489 20.02 -8.73 9.50
C ALA A 489 19.91 -9.35 8.09
N ASP A 490 18.71 -9.74 7.67
CA ASP A 490 18.41 -10.23 6.32
C ASP A 490 18.43 -9.14 5.25
N GLU A 491 18.41 -7.86 5.62
CA GLU A 491 18.48 -6.74 4.68
C GLU A 491 19.92 -6.31 4.35
N LYS A 492 20.90 -6.62 5.21
CA LYS A 492 22.32 -6.27 4.98
C LYS A 492 22.88 -6.73 3.62
N PRO A 493 22.59 -7.95 3.12
CA PRO A 493 23.01 -8.37 1.79
C PRO A 493 22.54 -7.44 0.66
N PHE A 494 21.42 -6.72 0.84
CA PHE A 494 20.90 -5.78 -0.17
C PHE A 494 21.78 -4.53 -0.33
N GLU A 495 22.58 -4.16 0.68
CA GLU A 495 23.60 -3.11 0.51
C GLU A 495 24.65 -3.53 -0.52
N THR A 496 25.02 -4.81 -0.55
CA THR A 496 25.91 -5.38 -1.56
C THR A 496 25.27 -5.32 -2.94
N VAL A 497 23.98 -5.63 -3.02
CA VAL A 497 23.21 -5.54 -4.27
C VAL A 497 23.19 -4.10 -4.77
N ALA A 498 22.94 -3.12 -3.90
CA ALA A 498 22.94 -1.71 -4.28
C ALA A 498 24.31 -1.26 -4.81
N ALA A 499 25.39 -1.63 -4.12
CA ALA A 499 26.76 -1.31 -4.56
C ALA A 499 27.12 -1.97 -5.90
N LEU A 500 26.80 -3.26 -6.08
CA LEU A 500 27.07 -3.98 -7.32
C LEU A 500 26.18 -3.49 -8.47
N SER A 501 24.92 -3.16 -8.18
CA SER A 501 24.00 -2.57 -9.15
C SER A 501 24.54 -1.25 -9.70
N GLU A 502 25.05 -0.35 -8.84
CA GLU A 502 25.69 0.89 -9.29
C GLU A 502 26.92 0.63 -10.18
N PHE A 503 27.72 -0.39 -9.85
CA PHE A 503 28.84 -0.80 -10.70
C PHE A 503 28.35 -1.31 -12.07
N ASN A 504 27.40 -2.24 -12.10
CA ASN A 504 26.86 -2.81 -13.34
C ASN A 504 26.16 -1.75 -14.20
N GLN A 505 25.41 -0.84 -13.58
CA GLN A 505 24.79 0.30 -14.24
C GLN A 505 25.84 1.15 -14.96
N ARG A 506 26.92 1.53 -14.28
CA ARG A 506 28.01 2.32 -14.87
C ARG A 506 28.75 1.55 -15.96
N ALA A 507 29.00 0.26 -15.76
CA ALA A 507 29.63 -0.59 -16.76
C ALA A 507 28.78 -0.66 -18.04
N TYR A 508 27.47 -0.85 -17.91
CA TYR A 508 26.55 -0.81 -19.05
C TYR A 508 26.60 0.54 -19.77
N GLN A 509 26.47 1.65 -19.04
CA GLN A 509 26.47 3.01 -19.60
C GLN A 509 27.76 3.35 -20.35
N ILE A 510 28.92 2.92 -19.84
CA ILE A 510 30.21 3.24 -20.46
C ILE A 510 30.50 2.33 -21.65
N PHE A 511 30.25 1.02 -21.52
CA PHE A 511 30.77 0.04 -22.48
C PHE A 511 29.74 -0.45 -23.50
N ALA A 512 28.46 -0.59 -23.11
CA ALA A 512 27.44 -1.23 -23.94
C ALA A 512 26.40 -0.24 -24.48
N GLN A 513 25.97 0.74 -23.68
CA GLN A 513 24.92 1.68 -24.03
C GLN A 513 25.16 2.43 -25.35
N PRO A 514 26.36 2.96 -25.66
CA PRO A 514 26.59 3.65 -26.93
C PRO A 514 26.35 2.74 -28.15
N LEU A 515 26.72 1.46 -28.05
CA LEU A 515 26.50 0.49 -29.11
C LEU A 515 25.01 0.13 -29.24
N VAL A 516 24.32 -0.09 -28.11
CA VAL A 516 22.89 -0.40 -28.10
C VAL A 516 22.11 0.76 -28.72
N GLN A 517 22.38 2.00 -28.30
CA GLN A 517 21.73 3.19 -28.84
C GLN A 517 22.02 3.39 -30.33
N ALA A 518 23.25 3.09 -30.80
CA ALA A 518 23.59 3.18 -32.21
C ALA A 518 22.86 2.14 -33.08
N LEU A 519 22.49 0.99 -32.52
CA LEU A 519 21.72 -0.07 -33.20
C LEU A 519 20.21 0.10 -33.05
N SER A 520 19.75 0.91 -32.11
CA SER A 520 18.35 1.20 -31.86
C SER A 520 17.79 2.28 -32.77
N SER A 521 16.52 2.15 -33.13
CA SER A 521 15.75 3.13 -33.89
C SER A 521 14.29 3.05 -33.50
N GLU A 522 13.49 4.05 -33.87
CA GLU A 522 12.05 4.01 -33.61
C GLU A 522 11.36 2.80 -34.27
N ARG A 523 11.85 2.37 -35.43
CA ARG A 523 11.31 1.18 -36.13
C ARG A 523 11.60 -0.11 -35.37
N SER A 524 12.83 -0.30 -34.91
CA SER A 524 13.20 -1.50 -34.13
C SER A 524 12.49 -1.51 -32.78
N ALA A 525 12.39 -0.35 -32.12
CA ALA A 525 11.67 -0.19 -30.86
C ALA A 525 10.19 -0.53 -31.00
N LYS A 526 9.52 -0.02 -32.05
CA LYS A 526 8.12 -0.38 -32.35
C LYS A 526 7.97 -1.88 -32.61
N ALA A 527 8.86 -2.48 -33.41
CA ALA A 527 8.82 -3.91 -33.67
C ALA A 527 8.99 -4.74 -32.38
N LEU A 528 9.95 -4.39 -31.52
CA LEU A 528 10.15 -5.04 -30.23
C LEU A 528 8.89 -4.99 -29.36
N ARG A 529 8.23 -3.81 -29.29
CA ARG A 529 6.98 -3.65 -28.56
C ARG A 529 5.86 -4.52 -29.14
N GLU A 530 5.66 -4.50 -30.46
CA GLU A 530 4.60 -5.25 -31.16
C GLU A 530 4.77 -6.78 -31.05
N PHE A 531 6.02 -7.26 -31.07
CA PHE A 531 6.37 -8.68 -30.94
C PHE A 531 6.62 -9.13 -29.49
N HIS A 532 6.44 -8.24 -28.51
CA HIS A 532 6.46 -8.64 -27.11
C HIS A 532 5.39 -9.72 -26.86
N PRO A 533 5.69 -10.84 -26.16
CA PRO A 533 4.77 -11.97 -26.02
C PRO A 533 3.37 -11.57 -25.55
N LEU A 534 3.30 -10.61 -24.62
CA LEU A 534 2.03 -10.09 -24.10
C LEU A 534 1.16 -9.35 -25.13
N ARG A 535 1.75 -8.77 -26.18
CA ARG A 535 1.00 -8.18 -27.30
C ARG A 535 0.68 -9.23 -28.36
N VAL A 536 1.62 -10.14 -28.63
CA VAL A 536 1.45 -11.25 -29.59
C VAL A 536 0.23 -12.08 -29.25
N GLN A 537 0.05 -12.48 -27.98
CA GLN A 537 -1.12 -13.26 -27.57
C GLN A 537 -2.47 -12.57 -27.82
N HIS A 538 -2.49 -11.23 -27.93
CA HIS A 538 -3.71 -10.49 -28.26
C HIS A 538 -3.93 -10.42 -29.76
N TRP A 539 -2.97 -9.89 -30.52
CA TRP A 539 -3.20 -9.70 -31.96
C TRP A 539 -3.18 -11.03 -32.74
N ALA A 540 -2.43 -12.04 -32.30
CA ALA A 540 -2.41 -13.35 -32.95
C ALA A 540 -3.72 -14.13 -32.74
N ILE A 541 -4.43 -13.87 -31.64
CA ILE A 541 -5.76 -14.42 -31.33
C ILE A 541 -6.78 -13.30 -31.48
N SER A 542 -6.98 -12.84 -32.71
CA SER A 542 -7.93 -11.78 -33.06
C SER A 542 -8.41 -11.94 -34.51
N ASP A 543 -9.31 -11.08 -34.96
CA ASP A 543 -9.76 -11.04 -36.36
C ASP A 543 -8.65 -10.60 -37.35
N ARG A 544 -7.48 -10.16 -36.85
CA ARG A 544 -6.30 -9.98 -37.69
C ARG A 544 -5.67 -11.30 -38.15
N ASN A 545 -5.96 -12.41 -37.48
CA ASN A 545 -5.48 -13.73 -37.87
C ASN A 545 -6.52 -14.42 -38.76
N PRO A 546 -6.26 -14.56 -40.08
CA PRO A 546 -7.23 -15.16 -41.00
C PRO A 546 -7.57 -16.61 -40.63
N TRP A 547 -6.70 -17.34 -39.93
CA TRP A 547 -6.96 -18.72 -39.51
C TRP A 547 -8.14 -18.85 -38.53
N LEU A 548 -8.56 -17.75 -37.90
CA LEU A 548 -9.67 -17.71 -36.93
C LEU A 548 -11.01 -17.28 -37.55
N TRP A 549 -11.08 -17.10 -38.88
CA TRP A 549 -12.28 -16.61 -39.57
C TRP A 549 -13.55 -17.43 -39.26
N TRP A 550 -13.41 -18.74 -39.07
CA TRP A 550 -14.50 -19.68 -38.81
C TRP A 550 -15.01 -19.64 -37.37
N LEU A 551 -14.24 -19.05 -36.45
CA LEU A 551 -14.48 -19.17 -35.02
C LEU A 551 -15.72 -18.41 -34.56
N ARG A 552 -15.92 -17.17 -35.04
CA ARG A 552 -17.11 -16.36 -34.74
C ARG A 552 -18.42 -17.03 -35.17
N PRO A 553 -18.59 -17.48 -36.44
CA PRO A 553 -19.82 -18.17 -36.84
C PRO A 553 -19.97 -19.53 -36.13
N ALA A 554 -18.88 -20.26 -35.90
CA ALA A 554 -18.93 -21.51 -35.12
C ALA A 554 -19.41 -21.28 -33.68
N ALA A 555 -18.89 -20.24 -33.00
CA ALA A 555 -19.30 -19.87 -31.66
C ALA A 555 -20.77 -19.46 -31.60
N ALA A 556 -21.28 -18.73 -32.60
CA ALA A 556 -22.69 -18.40 -32.71
C ALA A 556 -23.58 -19.66 -32.86
N ALA A 557 -23.16 -20.61 -33.70
CA ALA A 557 -23.86 -21.88 -33.87
C ALA A 557 -23.83 -22.73 -32.59
N VAL A 558 -22.68 -22.80 -31.91
CA VAL A 558 -22.53 -23.48 -30.62
C VAL A 558 -23.41 -22.86 -29.55
N LYS A 559 -23.47 -21.53 -29.43
CA LYS A 559 -24.38 -20.86 -28.47
C LYS A 559 -25.84 -21.19 -28.75
N ALA A 560 -26.25 -21.22 -30.02
CA ALA A 560 -27.61 -21.56 -30.41
C ALA A 560 -27.98 -23.02 -30.15
N GLN A 561 -26.99 -23.93 -30.12
CA GLN A 561 -27.17 -25.37 -29.95
C GLN A 561 -26.45 -25.91 -28.70
N ARG A 562 -26.28 -25.05 -27.68
CA ARG A 562 -25.53 -25.38 -26.47
C ARG A 562 -26.16 -26.59 -25.77
N GLN A 563 -25.36 -27.62 -25.54
CA GLN A 563 -25.72 -28.85 -24.83
C GLN A 563 -24.87 -28.97 -23.58
N THR A 564 -25.37 -28.46 -22.47
CA THR A 564 -24.70 -28.52 -21.17
C THR A 564 -24.84 -29.92 -20.59
N ALA A 565 -23.72 -30.55 -20.24
CA ALA A 565 -23.69 -31.83 -19.55
C ALA A 565 -23.87 -31.64 -18.03
N ASP A 566 -24.18 -32.72 -17.31
CA ASP A 566 -24.39 -32.67 -15.86
C ASP A 566 -23.06 -32.39 -15.14
N THR A 567 -23.01 -31.34 -14.32
CA THR A 567 -21.78 -30.94 -13.60
C THR A 567 -21.44 -31.83 -12.41
N ASP A 568 -22.34 -32.74 -12.03
CA ASP A 568 -22.24 -33.75 -10.98
C ASP A 568 -22.12 -35.17 -11.58
N ASP A 569 -21.33 -35.29 -12.66
CA ASP A 569 -21.03 -36.56 -13.33
C ASP A 569 -19.52 -36.92 -13.29
N GLN A 570 -19.23 -38.19 -13.60
CA GLN A 570 -17.87 -38.73 -13.49
C GLN A 570 -16.83 -37.99 -14.37
N PRO A 571 -17.13 -37.62 -15.63
CA PRO A 571 -16.23 -36.80 -16.44
C PRO A 571 -15.90 -35.43 -15.83
N HIS A 572 -16.88 -34.67 -15.31
CA HIS A 572 -16.61 -33.36 -14.73
C HIS A 572 -15.80 -33.42 -13.43
N HIS A 573 -16.04 -34.44 -12.58
CA HIS A 573 -15.17 -34.68 -11.41
C HIS A 573 -13.73 -34.99 -11.83
N SER A 574 -13.55 -35.73 -12.94
CA SER A 574 -12.22 -36.01 -13.50
C SER A 574 -11.55 -34.75 -14.05
N GLU A 575 -12.31 -33.87 -14.74
CA GLU A 575 -11.85 -32.56 -15.22
C GLU A 575 -11.39 -31.66 -14.05
N LYS A 576 -12.22 -31.53 -13.02
CA LYS A 576 -11.93 -30.72 -11.81
C LYS A 576 -10.69 -31.24 -11.10
N LEU A 577 -10.58 -32.56 -10.91
CA LEU A 577 -9.41 -33.18 -10.32
C LEU A 577 -8.16 -32.88 -11.14
N ALA A 578 -8.18 -33.08 -12.46
CA ALA A 578 -7.05 -32.79 -13.33
C ALA A 578 -6.62 -31.31 -13.26
N SER A 579 -7.61 -30.40 -13.26
CA SER A 579 -7.36 -28.97 -13.10
C SER A 579 -6.68 -28.64 -11.77
N GLU A 580 -7.19 -29.17 -10.65
CA GLU A 580 -6.60 -28.95 -9.33
C GLU A 580 -5.18 -29.51 -9.23
N LEU A 581 -4.89 -30.65 -9.87
CA LEU A 581 -3.54 -31.22 -9.92
C LEU A 581 -2.58 -30.33 -10.71
N ILE A 582 -3.02 -29.75 -11.84
CA ILE A 582 -2.22 -28.79 -12.63
C ILE A 582 -1.96 -27.52 -11.82
N SER A 583 -3.02 -26.93 -11.24
CA SER A 583 -2.94 -25.76 -10.36
C SER A 583 -1.96 -25.99 -9.21
N ALA A 584 -2.11 -27.09 -8.47
CA ALA A 584 -1.24 -27.44 -7.35
C ALA A 584 0.22 -27.68 -7.79
N SER A 585 0.44 -28.25 -8.97
CA SER A 585 1.79 -28.45 -9.53
C SER A 585 2.46 -27.13 -9.90
N LEU A 586 1.71 -26.19 -10.48
CA LEU A 586 2.22 -24.84 -10.80
C LEU A 586 2.51 -24.03 -9.54
N ASP A 587 1.68 -24.17 -8.50
CA ASP A 587 1.94 -23.56 -7.19
C ASP A 587 3.17 -24.16 -6.51
N TYR A 588 3.36 -25.48 -6.60
CA TYR A 588 4.57 -26.12 -6.12
C TYR A 588 5.81 -25.64 -6.87
N TYR A 589 5.74 -25.54 -8.21
CA TYR A 589 6.81 -24.96 -9.03
C TYR A 589 7.15 -23.54 -8.59
N ARG A 590 6.14 -22.68 -8.39
CA ARG A 590 6.32 -21.32 -7.88
C ARG A 590 7.07 -21.32 -6.55
N ALA A 591 6.56 -22.07 -5.56
CA ALA A 591 7.16 -22.12 -4.23
C ALA A 591 8.62 -22.61 -4.27
N MET A 592 8.93 -23.62 -5.09
CA MET A 592 10.29 -24.12 -5.26
C MET A 592 11.21 -23.11 -5.98
N ARG A 593 10.71 -22.44 -7.02
CA ARG A 593 11.44 -21.37 -7.73
C ARG A 593 11.78 -20.22 -6.78
N ASP A 594 10.80 -19.78 -6.00
CA ASP A 594 10.94 -18.64 -5.09
C ASP A 594 11.90 -18.98 -3.93
N ALA A 595 11.79 -20.20 -3.37
CA ALA A 595 12.74 -20.71 -2.37
C ALA A 595 14.17 -20.82 -2.91
N LEU A 596 14.35 -21.28 -4.15
CA LEU A 596 15.66 -21.34 -4.79
C LEU A 596 16.23 -19.94 -5.05
N GLY A 597 15.40 -19.00 -5.50
CA GLY A 597 15.79 -17.60 -5.70
C GLY A 597 16.26 -16.95 -4.40
N GLU A 598 15.52 -17.14 -3.31
CA GLU A 598 15.90 -16.68 -1.97
C GLU A 598 17.23 -17.29 -1.52
N ALA A 599 17.39 -18.61 -1.66
CA ALA A 599 18.62 -19.30 -1.28
C ALA A 599 19.83 -18.81 -2.09
N LEU A 600 19.69 -18.69 -3.40
CA LEU A 600 20.74 -18.19 -4.30
C LEU A 600 21.13 -16.75 -3.96
N PHE A 601 20.14 -15.91 -3.64
CA PHE A 601 20.36 -14.54 -3.21
C PHE A 601 21.25 -14.48 -1.97
N PHE A 602 20.87 -15.19 -0.89
CA PHE A 602 21.66 -15.15 0.36
C PHE A 602 23.02 -15.85 0.22
N GLN A 603 23.12 -16.91 -0.58
CA GLN A 603 24.40 -17.55 -0.89
C GLN A 603 25.34 -16.62 -1.65
N THR A 604 24.83 -15.83 -2.59
CA THR A 604 25.65 -14.91 -3.39
C THR A 604 25.97 -13.65 -2.59
N TYR A 605 24.93 -12.91 -2.22
CA TYR A 605 25.06 -11.58 -1.64
C TYR A 605 25.37 -11.59 -0.15
N GLY A 606 24.90 -12.59 0.59
CA GLY A 606 25.28 -12.74 2.00
C GLY A 606 26.75 -13.09 2.17
N THR A 607 27.30 -13.97 1.31
CA THR A 607 28.74 -14.25 1.28
C THR A 607 29.56 -13.04 0.83
N LEU A 608 29.16 -12.36 -0.24
CA LEU A 608 29.86 -11.15 -0.69
C LEU A 608 29.85 -10.05 0.39
N PHE A 609 28.72 -9.84 1.06
CA PHE A 609 28.62 -8.92 2.19
C PHE A 609 29.62 -9.29 3.30
N ALA A 610 29.60 -10.55 3.75
CA ALA A 610 30.46 -11.04 4.83
C ALA A 610 31.97 -10.93 4.52
N LEU A 611 32.35 -11.02 3.24
CA LEU A 611 33.74 -10.96 2.79
C LEU A 611 34.26 -9.54 2.55
N TYR A 612 33.41 -8.63 2.05
CA TYR A 612 33.85 -7.34 1.48
C TYR A 612 33.26 -6.09 2.15
N LEU A 613 32.06 -6.18 2.75
CA LEU A 613 31.33 -5.02 3.26
C LEU A 613 31.11 -5.05 4.77
N ALA A 614 31.14 -6.22 5.40
CA ALA A 614 30.89 -6.38 6.84
C ALA A 614 31.84 -5.59 7.75
N ASP A 615 33.04 -5.25 7.28
CA ASP A 615 34.05 -4.50 8.08
C ASP A 615 34.27 -3.07 7.56
N ARG A 616 33.43 -2.55 6.64
CA ARG A 616 33.55 -1.15 6.20
C ARG A 616 32.90 -0.20 7.23
N PRO A 617 33.61 0.85 7.72
CA PRO A 617 32.97 1.89 8.51
C PRO A 617 31.93 2.61 7.63
N GLY A 618 30.66 2.53 8.02
CA GLY A 618 29.51 3.05 7.26
C GLY A 618 28.64 2.00 6.53
N ALA A 619 28.97 0.70 6.60
CA ALA A 619 28.05 -0.40 6.24
C ALA A 619 27.02 -0.70 7.36
N GLU A 620 27.03 0.13 8.40
CA GLU A 620 25.85 0.38 9.20
C GLU A 620 25.16 1.56 8.54
N GLN A 621 24.14 1.32 7.70
CA GLN A 621 23.00 2.24 7.76
C GLN A 621 22.66 2.39 9.25
N PRO A 622 22.26 3.57 9.74
CA PRO A 622 21.84 3.70 11.13
C PRO A 622 20.61 2.82 11.33
N VAL A 623 20.83 1.54 11.64
CA VAL A 623 19.93 0.71 12.41
C VAL A 623 19.67 1.58 13.60
N ALA A 624 18.46 2.15 13.65
CA ALA A 624 17.96 3.08 14.65
C ALA A 624 18.95 3.19 15.81
N ALA A 625 19.82 4.21 15.73
CA ALA A 625 21.01 4.35 16.58
C ALA A 625 20.63 3.86 17.97
N ALA A 626 21.29 2.78 18.42
CA ALA A 626 20.94 1.98 19.60
C ALA A 626 20.13 2.83 20.56
N VAL A 627 18.79 2.63 20.55
CA VAL A 627 17.82 3.58 21.11
C VAL A 627 18.42 4.13 22.39
N ALA A 628 18.94 5.36 22.32
CA ALA A 628 19.40 6.04 23.52
C ALA A 628 18.24 5.92 24.49
N GLU A 629 18.52 5.61 25.77
CA GLU A 629 17.51 5.54 26.84
C GLU A 629 16.44 6.58 26.51
N PRO A 630 15.14 6.25 26.33
CA PRO A 630 14.18 7.15 25.68
C PRO A 630 14.24 8.60 26.18
N ARG A 631 14.58 8.79 27.47
CA ARG A 631 14.83 10.08 28.14
C ARG A 631 16.05 10.90 27.64
N GLU A 632 17.02 10.27 26.99
CA GLU A 632 18.24 10.85 26.42
C GLU A 632 18.03 11.39 24.99
N GLN A 633 16.86 11.15 24.39
CA GLN A 633 16.52 11.70 23.08
C GLN A 633 16.42 13.23 23.18
N PRO A 634 17.10 14.02 22.32
CA PRO A 634 17.17 15.47 22.43
C PRO A 634 15.80 16.15 22.51
N PHE A 635 14.83 15.68 21.73
CA PHE A 635 13.49 16.26 21.74
C PHE A 635 12.73 15.98 23.04
N ILE A 636 12.94 14.84 23.70
CA ILE A 636 12.33 14.54 25.01
C ILE A 636 12.94 15.46 26.06
N GLN A 637 14.27 15.66 26.03
CA GLN A 637 14.94 16.58 26.95
C GLN A 637 14.47 18.02 26.76
N GLU A 638 14.34 18.49 25.51
CA GLU A 638 13.80 19.80 25.18
C GLU A 638 12.34 19.95 25.66
N THR A 639 11.50 18.95 25.40
CA THR A 639 10.09 18.94 25.83
C THR A 639 9.97 18.98 27.36
N LEU A 640 10.79 18.19 28.08
CA LEU A 640 10.81 18.17 29.55
C LEU A 640 11.42 19.45 30.14
N ALA A 641 12.40 20.07 29.48
CA ALA A 641 12.95 21.35 29.91
C ALA A 641 11.92 22.48 29.80
N ALA A 642 11.02 22.40 28.82
CA ALA A 642 9.92 23.34 28.60
C ALA A 642 8.64 23.02 29.41
N ILE A 643 8.70 22.11 30.40
CA ILE A 643 7.51 21.67 31.16
C ILE A 643 6.70 22.79 31.82
N GLY A 644 7.37 23.89 32.20
CA GLY A 644 6.75 25.08 32.80
C GLY A 644 6.38 26.18 31.79
N GLU A 645 6.61 25.96 30.50
CA GLU A 645 6.34 26.92 29.42
C GLU A 645 5.02 26.59 28.72
N GLY A 646 4.31 27.62 28.25
CA GLY A 646 2.99 27.50 27.61
C GLY A 646 1.91 28.37 28.27
N GLY A 647 0.66 28.09 27.93
CA GLY A 647 -0.53 28.75 28.44
C GLY A 647 -1.74 27.80 28.49
N TYR A 648 -2.92 28.32 28.18
CA TYR A 648 -4.17 27.55 28.24
C TYR A 648 -4.17 26.27 27.39
N SER A 649 -3.63 26.32 26.18
CA SER A 649 -3.62 25.19 25.24
C SER A 649 -2.83 23.99 25.78
N GLU A 650 -1.64 24.25 26.30
CA GLU A 650 -0.76 23.26 26.91
C GLU A 650 -1.37 22.72 28.20
N ALA A 651 -1.95 23.59 29.04
CA ALA A 651 -2.62 23.16 30.26
C ALA A 651 -3.82 22.25 29.97
N PHE A 652 -4.65 22.60 28.99
CA PHE A 652 -5.79 21.79 28.56
C PHE A 652 -5.35 20.43 28.00
N ALA A 653 -4.35 20.41 27.11
CA ALA A 653 -3.79 19.17 26.57
C ALA A 653 -3.19 18.27 27.66
N ARG A 654 -2.49 18.86 28.64
CA ARG A 654 -1.90 18.15 29.78
C ARG A 654 -2.95 17.53 30.68
N VAL A 655 -4.00 18.28 31.02
CA VAL A 655 -5.14 17.76 31.80
C VAL A 655 -5.85 16.65 31.03
N ALA A 656 -6.06 16.81 29.73
CA ALA A 656 -6.64 15.76 28.89
C ALA A 656 -5.78 14.49 28.88
N ALA A 657 -4.45 14.61 28.81
CA ALA A 657 -3.53 13.48 28.88
C ALA A 657 -3.56 12.79 30.26
N LEU A 658 -3.54 13.55 31.36
CA LEU A 658 -3.65 13.02 32.74
C LEU A 658 -4.96 12.26 32.99
N LEU A 659 -6.05 12.68 32.35
CA LEU A 659 -7.37 12.08 32.49
C LEU A 659 -7.67 10.98 31.45
N THR A 660 -6.82 10.79 30.44
CA THR A 660 -7.05 9.76 29.43
C THR A 660 -6.61 8.39 29.97
N GLY A 661 -7.53 7.43 30.02
CA GLY A 661 -7.21 6.05 30.40
C GLY A 661 -6.40 5.34 29.31
N LYS A 662 -5.50 4.44 29.70
CA LYS A 662 -4.76 3.56 28.78
C LYS A 662 -5.70 2.50 28.20
N GLY A 663 -5.78 2.38 26.88
CA GLY A 663 -6.55 1.31 26.22
C GLY A 663 -7.17 1.72 24.88
N ASP A 664 -7.91 0.77 24.29
CA ASP A 664 -8.53 0.92 22.98
C ASP A 664 -9.53 2.08 22.92
N VAL A 665 -9.62 2.72 21.75
CA VAL A 665 -10.53 3.84 21.51
C VAL A 665 -11.58 3.43 20.48
N PRO A 666 -12.79 3.01 20.93
CA PRO A 666 -13.90 2.76 20.03
C PRO A 666 -14.30 4.01 19.25
N LEU A 667 -14.74 3.85 17.99
CA LEU A 667 -15.21 4.95 17.15
C LEU A 667 -16.30 5.80 17.84
N SER A 668 -17.25 5.16 18.54
CA SER A 668 -18.31 5.84 19.28
C SER A 668 -17.78 6.84 20.32
N ARG A 669 -16.62 6.55 20.92
CA ARG A 669 -15.95 7.44 21.88
C ARG A 669 -15.33 8.64 21.19
N LEU A 670 -14.76 8.46 19.99
CA LEU A 670 -14.23 9.56 19.17
C LEU A 670 -15.35 10.48 18.68
N VAL A 671 -16.47 9.91 18.24
CA VAL A 671 -17.66 10.67 17.84
C VAL A 671 -18.22 11.45 19.04
N ALA A 672 -18.37 10.82 20.20
CA ALA A 672 -18.82 11.52 21.41
C ALA A 672 -17.87 12.66 21.80
N LYS A 673 -16.55 12.47 21.71
CA LYS A 673 -15.55 13.53 21.91
C LYS A 673 -15.74 14.68 20.92
N GLN A 674 -16.10 14.39 19.66
CA GLN A 674 -16.34 15.42 18.65
C GLN A 674 -17.57 16.26 18.97
N GLU A 675 -18.67 15.62 19.38
CA GLU A 675 -19.89 16.33 19.75
C GLU A 675 -19.66 17.21 20.98
N ILE A 676 -19.00 16.67 22.00
CA ILE A 676 -18.58 17.42 23.19
C ILE A 676 -17.71 18.62 22.78
N ALA A 677 -16.73 18.41 21.89
CA ALA A 677 -15.86 19.49 21.46
C ALA A 677 -16.60 20.60 20.69
N ARG A 678 -17.68 20.28 19.99
CA ARG A 678 -18.55 21.28 19.35
C ARG A 678 -19.36 22.06 20.38
N ASP A 679 -19.93 21.38 21.36
CA ASP A 679 -20.81 22.01 22.37
C ASP A 679 -20.04 22.94 23.32
N TYR A 680 -18.76 22.65 23.55
CA TYR A 680 -17.89 23.44 24.43
C TYR A 680 -16.80 24.21 23.67
N VAL A 681 -16.99 24.50 22.38
CA VAL A 681 -15.98 25.15 21.52
C VAL A 681 -15.43 26.45 22.12
N ASP A 682 -16.28 27.24 22.79
CA ASP A 682 -15.90 28.50 23.46
C ASP A 682 -14.94 28.30 24.63
N LEU A 683 -14.87 27.09 25.18
CA LEU A 683 -13.99 26.71 26.29
C LEU A 683 -12.75 25.95 25.80
N LEU A 684 -12.64 25.61 24.51
CA LEU A 684 -11.51 24.87 23.96
C LEU A 684 -10.44 25.79 23.37
N PRO A 685 -9.18 25.33 23.26
CA PRO A 685 -8.15 26.04 22.52
C PRO A 685 -8.54 26.27 21.05
N THR A 686 -8.30 27.47 20.54
CA THR A 686 -8.56 27.82 19.14
C THR A 686 -7.25 27.74 18.36
N LEU A 687 -6.91 26.53 17.88
CA LEU A 687 -5.67 26.27 17.17
C LEU A 687 -5.91 25.50 15.87
N PRO A 688 -5.05 25.66 14.85
CA PRO A 688 -5.01 24.77 13.70
C PRO A 688 -4.83 23.32 14.16
N ALA A 689 -5.48 22.37 13.48
CA ALA A 689 -5.48 20.95 13.88
C ALA A 689 -4.07 20.34 13.99
N GLU A 690 -3.14 20.77 13.14
CA GLU A 690 -1.73 20.36 13.18
C GLU A 690 -1.03 20.81 14.47
N GLU A 691 -1.14 22.10 14.80
CA GLU A 691 -0.54 22.68 16.00
C GLU A 691 -1.14 22.07 17.27
N TRP A 692 -2.45 21.85 17.26
CA TRP A 692 -3.15 21.15 18.34
C TRP A 692 -2.63 19.73 18.54
N ARG A 693 -2.40 18.96 17.47
CA ARG A 693 -1.80 17.62 17.56
C ARG A 693 -0.39 17.69 18.13
N ARG A 694 0.46 18.62 17.67
CA ARG A 694 1.82 18.78 18.19
C ARG A 694 1.84 19.04 19.70
N ILE A 695 1.07 20.04 20.16
CA ILE A 695 0.94 20.36 21.59
C ILE A 695 0.46 19.14 22.38
N ARG A 696 -0.55 18.43 21.87
CA ARG A 696 -1.07 17.23 22.54
C ARG A 696 0.00 16.15 22.71
N GLY A 697 0.80 15.90 21.69
CA GLY A 697 1.89 14.93 21.75
C GLY A 697 3.00 15.33 22.73
N GLU A 698 3.42 16.60 22.72
CA GLU A 698 4.39 17.14 23.67
C GLU A 698 3.90 17.00 25.12
N GLN A 699 2.64 17.35 25.40
CA GLN A 699 2.07 17.23 26.74
C GLN A 699 1.86 15.78 27.19
N GLU A 700 1.58 14.86 26.27
CA GLU A 700 1.49 13.44 26.58
C GLU A 700 2.85 12.84 26.95
N ILE A 701 3.93 13.29 26.28
CA ILE A 701 5.31 12.96 26.66
C ILE A 701 5.59 13.46 28.08
N ILE A 702 5.29 14.73 28.38
CA ILE A 702 5.48 15.31 29.71
C ILE A 702 4.77 14.48 30.79
N VAL A 703 3.50 14.15 30.58
CA VAL A 703 2.71 13.37 31.54
C VAL A 703 3.25 11.96 31.71
N SER A 704 3.77 11.34 30.65
CA SER A 704 4.31 9.98 30.69
C SER A 704 5.64 9.89 31.45
N TYR A 705 6.52 10.90 31.32
CA TYR A 705 7.86 10.87 31.93
C TYR A 705 7.94 11.59 33.28
N GLU A 706 7.14 12.63 33.50
CA GLU A 706 7.18 13.50 34.70
C GLU A 706 5.76 13.81 35.22
N PRO A 707 4.92 12.81 35.56
CA PRO A 707 3.50 13.03 35.91
C PRO A 707 3.31 13.98 37.10
N GLU A 708 4.19 13.89 38.09
CA GLU A 708 4.17 14.74 39.29
C GLU A 708 4.52 16.21 38.98
N GLN A 709 5.55 16.42 38.15
CA GLN A 709 5.91 17.78 37.73
C GLN A 709 4.89 18.37 36.76
N ALA A 710 4.28 17.53 35.92
CA ALA A 710 3.22 17.91 35.00
C ALA A 710 2.05 18.55 35.77
N ILE A 711 1.64 17.92 36.89
CA ILE A 711 0.61 18.46 37.79
C ILE A 711 1.12 19.73 38.49
N ALA A 712 2.31 19.69 39.10
CA ALA A 712 2.84 20.80 39.90
C ALA A 712 3.02 22.11 39.10
N THR A 713 3.22 22.02 37.78
CA THR A 713 3.44 23.18 36.90
C THR A 713 2.15 23.71 36.26
N LEU A 714 1.00 23.05 36.42
CA LEU A 714 -0.29 23.54 35.89
C LEU A 714 -0.64 24.98 36.33
N PRO A 715 -0.43 25.41 37.59
CA PRO A 715 -0.70 26.79 38.00
C PRO A 715 0.20 27.82 37.31
N ALA A 716 1.40 27.42 36.88
CA ALA A 716 2.32 28.31 36.16
C ALA A 716 1.93 28.49 34.69
N LEU A 717 1.31 27.48 34.07
CA LEU A 717 0.70 27.59 32.74
C LEU A 717 -0.57 28.44 32.75
N LEU A 718 -1.38 28.30 33.80
CA LEU A 718 -2.63 29.05 34.01
C LEU A 718 -2.39 30.21 34.98
N ALA A 719 -1.42 31.06 34.64
CA ALA A 719 -1.05 32.21 35.46
C ALA A 719 -2.18 33.24 35.53
N GLU A 720 -2.91 33.41 34.42
CA GLU A 720 -4.07 34.29 34.32
C GLU A 720 -5.31 33.65 34.95
N THR A 721 -6.01 34.41 35.80
CA THR A 721 -7.19 33.92 36.52
C THR A 721 -8.32 33.53 35.56
N GLU A 722 -8.51 34.28 34.47
CA GLU A 722 -9.55 34.00 33.47
C GLU A 722 -9.34 32.64 32.78
N GLU A 723 -8.10 32.32 32.40
CA GLU A 723 -7.76 31.05 31.76
C GLU A 723 -7.93 29.87 32.73
N ARG A 724 -7.58 30.08 34.00
CA ARG A 724 -7.77 29.08 35.05
C ARG A 724 -9.24 28.79 35.30
N ASP A 725 -10.04 29.83 35.46
CA ASP A 725 -11.49 29.72 35.68
C ASP A 725 -12.16 29.06 34.47
N ARG A 726 -11.73 29.43 33.25
CA ARG A 726 -12.18 28.81 32.00
C ARG A 726 -11.96 27.29 32.00
N LEU A 727 -10.78 26.81 32.41
CA LEU A 727 -10.48 25.38 32.46
C LEU A 727 -11.29 24.66 33.56
N LEU A 728 -11.43 25.28 34.73
CA LEU A 728 -12.23 24.71 35.83
C LEU A 728 -13.71 24.57 35.44
N VAL A 729 -14.28 25.59 34.79
CA VAL A 729 -15.66 25.55 34.25
C VAL A 729 -15.80 24.44 33.22
N LEU A 730 -14.82 24.26 32.33
CA LEU A 730 -14.84 23.16 31.37
C LEU A 730 -14.86 21.80 32.07
N LEU A 731 -13.98 21.59 33.06
CA LEU A 731 -13.91 20.35 33.83
C LEU A 731 -15.21 20.05 34.57
N GLU A 732 -15.85 21.05 35.16
CA GLU A 732 -17.16 20.91 35.81
C GLU A 732 -18.25 20.50 34.81
N ARG A 733 -18.33 21.18 33.67
CA ARG A 733 -19.31 20.87 32.62
C ARG A 733 -19.10 19.48 32.03
N LEU A 734 -17.86 19.09 31.75
CA LEU A 734 -17.53 17.76 31.27
C LEU A 734 -17.92 16.66 32.28
N MET A 735 -17.74 16.90 33.57
CA MET A 735 -18.17 15.96 34.59
C MET A 735 -19.70 15.85 34.72
N ALA A 736 -20.43 16.92 34.44
CA ALA A 736 -21.90 16.90 34.42
C ALA A 736 -22.48 16.33 33.11
N ASP A 737 -21.68 16.26 32.04
CA ASP A 737 -22.13 15.82 30.72
C ASP A 737 -22.51 14.33 30.72
N GLU A 738 -23.74 14.03 30.29
CA GLU A 738 -24.24 12.66 30.22
C GLU A 738 -23.36 11.74 29.38
N ARG A 739 -22.75 12.24 28.30
CA ARG A 739 -21.89 11.44 27.42
C ARG A 739 -20.62 10.99 28.13
N VAL A 740 -20.06 11.84 28.99
CA VAL A 740 -18.91 11.52 29.84
C VAL A 740 -19.32 10.54 30.94
N GLN A 741 -20.46 10.77 31.59
CA GLN A 741 -20.99 9.88 32.62
C GLN A 741 -21.30 8.46 32.10
N ARG A 742 -21.86 8.36 30.88
CA ARG A 742 -22.10 7.06 30.20
C ARG A 742 -20.81 6.28 29.98
N SER A 743 -19.67 6.96 29.85
CA SER A 743 -18.36 6.32 29.72
C SER A 743 -17.79 5.76 31.03
N LYS A 744 -18.49 5.97 32.16
CA LYS A 744 -18.14 5.51 33.52
C LYS A 744 -16.67 5.81 33.89
N PRO A 745 -16.34 7.06 34.24
CA PRO A 745 -14.99 7.44 34.66
C PRO A 745 -14.45 6.51 35.74
N THR A 746 -13.21 6.06 35.62
CA THR A 746 -12.58 5.17 36.60
C THR A 746 -12.33 5.90 37.91
N ALA A 747 -12.19 5.16 39.01
CA ALA A 747 -11.83 5.75 40.30
C ALA A 747 -10.49 6.51 40.24
N GLU A 748 -9.53 6.04 39.43
CA GLU A 748 -8.26 6.72 39.19
C GLU A 748 -8.45 8.06 38.47
N GLN A 749 -9.32 8.12 37.46
CA GLN A 749 -9.61 9.37 36.75
C GLN A 749 -10.30 10.39 37.67
N GLN A 750 -11.20 9.94 38.54
CA GLN A 750 -11.86 10.80 39.52
C GLN A 750 -10.85 11.36 40.54
N ALA A 751 -9.98 10.51 41.09
CA ALA A 751 -8.93 10.93 42.00
C ALA A 751 -7.93 11.91 41.34
N MET A 752 -7.55 11.65 40.09
CA MET A 752 -6.69 12.56 39.32
C MET A 752 -7.36 13.92 39.09
N LEU A 753 -8.66 13.94 38.80
CA LEU A 753 -9.42 15.17 38.62
C LEU A 753 -9.49 16.00 39.91
N GLU A 754 -9.73 15.36 41.06
CA GLU A 754 -9.70 16.03 42.37
C GLU A 754 -8.32 16.64 42.62
N ARG A 755 -7.26 15.90 42.34
CA ARG A 755 -5.88 16.38 42.48
C ARG A 755 -5.58 17.58 41.59
N ILE A 756 -6.07 17.60 40.36
CA ILE A 756 -5.95 18.75 39.45
C ILE A 756 -6.71 19.96 40.01
N ARG A 757 -7.92 19.77 40.53
CA ARG A 757 -8.72 20.84 41.15
C ARG A 757 -8.02 21.43 42.37
N ASP A 758 -7.44 20.61 43.24
CA ASP A 758 -6.73 21.08 44.42
C ASP A 758 -5.53 21.96 44.07
N VAL A 759 -4.77 21.56 43.04
CA VAL A 759 -3.60 22.31 42.57
C VAL A 759 -4.00 23.64 41.91
N LEU A 760 -5.11 23.67 41.18
CA LEU A 760 -5.64 24.88 40.55
C LEU A 760 -6.41 25.79 41.53
N GLY A 761 -6.96 25.24 42.61
CA GLY A 761 -7.67 25.99 43.66
C GLY A 761 -6.76 26.81 44.58
N GLY A 762 -5.44 26.61 44.51
CA GLY A 762 -4.44 27.40 45.25
C GLY A 762 -4.19 28.80 44.66
N LYS A 763 -3.67 29.73 45.48
CA LYS A 763 -3.26 31.08 45.01
C LYS A 763 -2.16 30.97 43.92
N PRO A 764 -2.17 31.82 42.87
CA PRO A 764 -1.17 31.79 41.81
C PRO A 764 0.26 31.90 42.38
N ALA A 765 1.11 30.93 42.08
CA ALA A 765 2.54 31.05 42.37
C ALA A 765 3.20 31.91 41.27
N PRO A 766 4.06 32.89 41.61
CA PRO A 766 4.76 33.68 40.60
C PRO A 766 5.67 32.76 39.77
N ARG A 767 5.71 32.97 38.44
CA ARG A 767 6.55 32.24 37.47
C ARG A 767 7.97 32.03 38.03
N GLN A 768 8.28 30.83 38.51
CA GLN A 768 9.65 30.47 38.83
C GLN A 768 10.38 30.20 37.52
N ARG A 769 11.33 31.08 37.16
CA ARG A 769 12.38 30.74 36.20
C ARG A 769 13.13 29.53 36.74
N ILE A 770 12.90 28.35 36.18
CA ILE A 770 13.73 27.19 36.45
C ILE A 770 15.14 27.54 35.95
N ALA A 771 16.11 27.53 36.86
CA ALA A 771 17.48 27.90 36.54
C ALA A 771 18.06 26.92 35.52
N ALA A 772 18.55 27.46 34.41
CA ALA A 772 19.31 26.71 33.41
C ALA A 772 20.41 25.90 34.12
N VAL A 773 20.39 24.58 33.93
CA VAL A 773 21.48 23.70 34.34
C VAL A 773 22.72 24.14 33.57
N LYS A 774 23.66 24.78 34.28
CA LYS A 774 24.97 25.13 33.73
C LYS A 774 25.63 23.85 33.21
N LYS A 775 25.84 23.77 31.90
CA LYS A 775 26.85 22.89 31.29
C LYS A 775 28.17 23.09 32.04
N LYS A 776 28.64 22.06 32.74
CA LYS A 776 30.07 21.97 33.07
C LYS A 776 30.79 21.72 31.73
N ALA A 777 31.82 22.54 31.50
CA ALA A 777 32.66 22.55 30.32
C ALA A 777 33.31 21.19 30.03
#